data_AF-A0A1M6FC11-F1
#
_entry.id   AF-A0A1M6FC11-F1
#
_cell.length_a   1.000
_cell.length_b   1.000
_cell.length_c   1.000
_cell.angle_alpha   90.00
_cell.angle_beta   90.00
_cell.angle_gamma   90.00
#
_symmetry.space_group_name_H-M   'P 1'
#
loop_
_entity.id
_entity.type
_entity.pdbx_description
1 polymer ?
#
loop_
_entity_poly.entity_id
_entity_poly.type
_entity_poly.pdbx_seq_one_letter_code
_entity_poly.pdbx_strand_id
1 'polypeptide(L)'
;MSLFQNSVLNKYLKGLESEKVNQAYERFTSHFHNPTIQENIRNSKEEQYQGEFLIDLFVNVFGYVKNPTPSFNLTTELKNFKGSKKTDGAILKGDKALAVIELKGTNTTDLSKVETQAFGYKNNQPGCNYVITSNFEKLRFYIDNAVDFEEFNLFQLTKERFEILWLCLSSKYLLKDLAKKIKDESIKQEANITKKLYKDYSEFRNDIFDSIQKENPEYDKLTLFKKTQKLLDRFLFIFFAEDRLLVPPNSINQIIEKWKDDVDFGDHKPLYSIFKQYFNVLNVGRPARGIREAIFAYNGGLFASDEILDNININDDLLFKHTLNLSNYDFESEVSVNILGHIFEHSLTEIEEIQLELAGIPNDKGKTKRKKEGVFYTPKYITKYIVDNTVGKLCEAKKKELEINDDNYQPAKQRSRKRLDNLQSYRDWLLQLTICDPACGSGAFLNQALEFLLEEHKFIDELSAKYNKDALVLSDVENAILEKNIYGVDINEEAIEIAKLALWLHTAQKGRKLTSLSDNIKCGNSLIEDPEIAGDKAFNWEKEFPDVFSKGGFDIIIGNPPYVSNKDMHRHGMQNQINHWNDKFESAQSGNYDIFIPFIEQGMRLVKEKQYLSFIIPNKFLSAKYSKSLLDLISKNYTFEEVIDYSNINVFTDASVYPIIITISKNKQKQKNQNSVDRIIVEQGAFEEFGIHRKWDFINLKYLDSIDKESDSIISKIEKSKNTLNNDLSFEPGINGFQFTNYAQCVTDGKINDDSKRLTVTGSIDPHIFTNNITRYKKKDYIKPFITYDSEIISEGKWALFCKPKVMVAGMTKIIEASLDSKGEYAPAVSVYSICGELDKLYQVQLIINSKLINWFFRYKFSDKHMAGGYISVNNLLLQKIPFRQITDVSQTKVLVENANKYRLEVETLANNFSTLLKSKFELEKISRKLQNWYQLEFKDFLKELKRLKISIAISEEAEWLQYFNQEKDKIVELESLILRNDNEMDKIVYELYELTKEEIELVKNANA
;
A
#
# COMPACT_ATOMS: atom_id res chain seq x y z
N MET A 1 8.61 14.91 -7.18
CA MET A 1 9.70 14.82 -6.16
C MET A 1 10.99 14.24 -6.73
N SER A 2 12.12 14.57 -6.10
CA SER A 2 13.46 14.01 -6.38
C SER A 2 13.49 12.49 -6.25
N LEU A 3 14.19 11.83 -7.17
CA LEU A 3 14.34 10.37 -7.17
C LEU A 3 15.37 9.87 -6.13
N PHE A 4 16.23 10.77 -5.64
CA PHE A 4 17.30 10.48 -4.70
C PHE A 4 17.25 11.38 -3.47
N GLN A 5 17.67 10.86 -2.33
CA GLN A 5 17.89 11.67 -1.14
C GLN A 5 19.20 12.46 -1.32
N ASN A 6 19.19 13.75 -1.02
CA ASN A 6 20.27 14.69 -1.37
C ASN A 6 21.63 14.32 -0.73
N SER A 7 21.67 13.92 0.54
CA SER A 7 22.94 13.57 1.19
C SER A 7 23.55 12.27 0.66
N VAL A 8 22.72 11.29 0.26
CA VAL A 8 23.16 10.10 -0.49
C VAL A 8 23.64 10.52 -1.89
N LEU A 9 22.86 11.30 -2.65
CA LEU A 9 23.24 11.74 -3.99
C LEU A 9 24.59 12.48 -3.98
N ASN A 10 24.76 13.44 -3.08
CA ASN A 10 25.99 14.23 -2.93
C ASN A 10 27.22 13.38 -2.61
N LYS A 11 27.06 12.31 -1.81
CA LYS A 11 28.13 11.34 -1.55
C LYS A 11 28.62 10.68 -2.84
N TYR A 12 27.71 10.33 -3.75
CA TYR A 12 28.05 9.72 -5.04
C TYR A 12 28.58 10.73 -6.07
N LEU A 13 28.04 11.95 -6.09
CA LEU A 13 28.52 13.03 -6.95
C LEU A 13 29.99 13.39 -6.65
N LYS A 14 30.38 13.43 -5.36
CA LYS A 14 31.78 13.62 -4.95
C LYS A 14 32.74 12.54 -5.45
N GLY A 15 32.23 11.35 -5.77
CA GLY A 15 33.00 10.22 -6.30
C GLY A 15 33.09 10.18 -7.84
N LEU A 16 32.53 11.15 -8.55
CA LEU A 16 32.61 11.22 -10.01
C LEU A 16 34.02 11.55 -10.50
N GLU A 17 34.41 10.97 -11.63
CA GLU A 17 35.69 11.30 -12.30
C GLU A 17 35.55 12.64 -13.02
N SER A 18 35.82 13.75 -12.32
CA SER A 18 35.54 15.12 -12.78
C SER A 18 36.06 15.42 -14.18
N GLU A 19 37.24 14.90 -14.56
CA GLU A 19 37.81 15.11 -15.89
C GLU A 19 36.93 14.51 -17.00
N LYS A 20 36.43 13.28 -16.82
CA LYS A 20 35.56 12.63 -17.81
C LYS A 20 34.19 13.30 -17.89
N VAL A 21 33.68 13.76 -16.75
CA VAL A 21 32.41 14.50 -16.70
C VAL A 21 32.55 15.84 -17.44
N ASN A 22 33.65 16.56 -17.24
CA ASN A 22 33.93 17.81 -17.96
C ASN A 22 34.01 17.58 -19.47
N GLN A 23 34.76 16.58 -19.93
CA GLN A 23 34.85 16.25 -21.35
C GLN A 23 33.49 15.87 -21.95
N ALA A 24 32.68 15.11 -21.21
CA ALA A 24 31.33 14.77 -21.65
C ALA A 24 30.40 15.99 -21.67
N TYR A 25 30.53 16.90 -20.70
CA TYR A 25 29.76 18.14 -20.64
C TYR A 25 30.12 19.09 -21.79
N GLU A 26 31.40 19.19 -22.15
CA GLU A 26 31.84 19.94 -23.34
C GLU A 26 31.21 19.38 -24.62
N ARG A 27 31.24 18.04 -24.81
CA ARG A 27 30.55 17.41 -25.93
C ARG A 27 29.04 17.69 -25.90
N PHE A 28 28.42 17.55 -24.74
CA PHE A 28 26.99 17.80 -24.56
C PHE A 28 26.60 19.23 -24.92
N THR A 29 27.29 20.23 -24.36
CA THR A 29 27.01 21.66 -24.58
C THR A 29 27.30 22.08 -26.02
N SER A 30 28.34 21.52 -26.66
CA SER A 30 28.64 21.80 -28.07
C SER A 30 27.50 21.44 -29.02
N HIS A 31 26.64 20.48 -28.62
CA HIS A 31 25.46 20.04 -29.38
C HIS A 31 24.16 20.64 -28.84
N PHE A 32 23.78 20.27 -27.61
CA PHE A 32 22.46 20.58 -27.04
C PHE A 32 22.30 22.03 -26.58
N HIS A 33 23.38 22.78 -26.37
CA HIS A 33 23.33 24.22 -26.05
C HIS A 33 23.59 25.13 -27.25
N ASN A 34 23.87 24.54 -28.43
CA ASN A 34 24.06 25.32 -29.65
C ASN A 34 22.70 25.81 -30.17
N PRO A 35 22.46 27.14 -30.26
CA PRO A 35 21.16 27.67 -30.66
C PRO A 35 20.69 27.21 -32.05
N THR A 36 21.63 27.04 -32.99
CA THR A 36 21.33 26.59 -34.36
C THR A 36 20.89 25.13 -34.37
N ILE A 37 21.57 24.28 -33.59
CA ILE A 37 21.21 22.87 -33.46
C ILE A 37 19.87 22.73 -32.73
N GLN A 38 19.63 23.51 -31.68
CA GLN A 38 18.33 23.54 -30.99
C GLN A 38 17.17 23.88 -31.94
N GLU A 39 17.35 24.89 -32.80
CA GLU A 39 16.34 25.25 -33.80
C GLU A 39 16.13 24.14 -34.83
N ASN A 40 17.21 23.49 -35.29
CA ASN A 40 17.11 22.34 -36.19
C ASN A 40 16.38 21.15 -35.56
N ILE A 41 16.67 20.83 -34.28
CA ILE A 41 15.99 19.76 -33.54
C ILE A 41 14.49 20.07 -33.43
N ARG A 42 14.13 21.31 -33.06
CA ARG A 42 12.73 21.74 -32.96
C ARG A 42 11.96 21.66 -34.28
N ASN A 43 12.65 21.85 -35.41
CA ASN A 43 12.07 21.79 -36.74
C ASN A 43 12.08 20.37 -37.36
N SER A 44 12.74 19.40 -36.73
CA SER A 44 12.87 18.04 -37.25
C SER A 44 11.63 17.19 -36.93
N LYS A 45 11.26 16.29 -37.85
CA LYS A 45 10.24 15.26 -37.55
C LYS A 45 10.81 14.22 -36.58
N GLU A 46 9.94 13.62 -35.77
CA GLU A 46 10.30 12.56 -34.81
C GLU A 46 11.12 11.43 -35.47
N GLU A 47 10.60 10.86 -36.55
CA GLU A 47 11.26 9.77 -37.30
C GLU A 47 12.63 10.17 -37.88
N GLN A 48 12.85 11.47 -38.14
CA GLN A 48 14.11 11.96 -38.71
C GLN A 48 15.21 12.05 -37.64
N TYR A 49 14.85 12.46 -36.42
CA TYR A 49 15.84 12.72 -35.38
C TYR A 49 15.95 11.61 -34.34
N GLN A 50 14.99 10.68 -34.21
CA GLN A 50 15.06 9.64 -33.17
C GLN A 50 16.38 8.84 -33.20
N GLY A 51 16.86 8.49 -34.40
CA GLY A 51 18.06 7.71 -34.59
C GLY A 51 19.32 8.51 -34.25
N GLU A 52 19.36 9.76 -34.69
CA GLU A 52 20.46 10.70 -34.43
C GLU A 52 20.50 11.10 -32.96
N PHE A 53 19.36 11.30 -32.29
CA PHE A 53 19.29 11.58 -30.86
C PHE A 53 19.95 10.49 -30.02
N LEU A 54 19.73 9.21 -30.38
CA LEU A 54 20.40 8.08 -29.71
C LEU A 54 21.92 8.13 -29.92
N ILE A 55 22.40 8.61 -31.06
CA ILE A 55 23.82 8.77 -31.35
C ILE A 55 24.38 9.98 -30.58
N ASP A 56 23.78 11.14 -30.75
CA ASP A 56 24.21 12.42 -30.17
C ASP A 56 24.26 12.38 -28.65
N LEU A 57 23.25 11.79 -28.00
CA LEU A 57 23.20 11.73 -26.55
C LEU A 57 23.85 10.45 -26.01
N PHE A 58 23.38 9.28 -26.42
CA PHE A 58 23.82 8.03 -25.77
C PHE A 58 25.20 7.59 -26.27
N VAL A 59 25.49 7.67 -27.56
CA VAL A 59 26.81 7.25 -28.08
C VAL A 59 27.87 8.31 -27.79
N ASN A 60 27.67 9.54 -28.26
CA ASN A 60 28.70 10.58 -28.25
C ASN A 60 28.95 11.18 -26.85
N VAL A 61 27.88 11.40 -26.07
CA VAL A 61 28.03 11.92 -24.70
C VAL A 61 28.26 10.75 -23.74
N PHE A 62 27.29 9.83 -23.61
CA PHE A 62 27.28 8.80 -22.55
C PHE A 62 28.11 7.55 -22.82
N GLY A 63 28.69 7.39 -24.02
CA GLY A 63 29.63 6.32 -24.33
C GLY A 63 28.99 4.94 -24.48
N TYR A 64 27.77 4.87 -25.02
CA TYR A 64 27.17 3.60 -25.45
C TYR A 64 27.69 3.18 -26.83
N VAL A 65 27.58 1.88 -27.12
CA VAL A 65 27.92 1.28 -28.41
C VAL A 65 26.62 0.80 -29.06
N LYS A 66 26.30 1.38 -30.23
CA LYS A 66 25.04 1.09 -30.96
C LYS A 66 25.20 -0.10 -31.93
N ASN A 67 24.18 -0.94 -31.99
CA ASN A 67 24.02 -2.01 -33.00
C ASN A 67 24.14 -1.43 -34.43
N PRO A 68 24.91 -2.05 -35.37
CA PRO A 68 25.51 -3.40 -35.37
C PRO A 68 26.98 -3.50 -34.96
N THR A 69 27.52 -2.50 -34.28
CA THR A 69 28.91 -2.55 -33.79
C THR A 69 29.10 -3.72 -32.82
N PRO A 70 30.20 -4.50 -32.89
CA PRO A 70 30.46 -5.58 -31.95
C PRO A 70 30.40 -5.12 -30.50
N SER A 71 29.88 -5.99 -29.61
CA SER A 71 29.68 -5.68 -28.18
C SER A 71 28.77 -4.48 -27.92
N PHE A 72 27.77 -4.26 -28.79
CA PHE A 72 26.76 -3.22 -28.59
C PHE A 72 26.00 -3.42 -27.28
N ASN A 73 25.65 -2.30 -26.66
CA ASN A 73 24.83 -2.22 -25.46
C ASN A 73 23.68 -1.22 -25.64
N LEU A 74 23.47 -0.72 -26.87
CA LEU A 74 22.34 0.10 -27.28
C LEU A 74 21.79 -0.45 -28.61
N THR A 75 20.48 -0.69 -28.67
CA THR A 75 19.80 -1.13 -29.89
C THR A 75 18.52 -0.33 -30.12
N THR A 76 18.08 -0.27 -31.36
CA THR A 76 16.78 0.25 -31.77
C THR A 76 15.80 -0.90 -31.96
N GLU A 77 14.50 -0.63 -31.86
CA GLU A 77 13.42 -1.55 -32.25
C GLU A 77 13.42 -2.92 -31.54
N LEU A 78 13.73 -2.96 -30.24
CA LEU A 78 13.66 -4.20 -29.47
C LEU A 78 12.19 -4.66 -29.33
N LYS A 79 11.90 -5.92 -29.70
CA LYS A 79 10.55 -6.52 -29.62
C LYS A 79 10.25 -7.06 -28.22
N ASN A 80 8.98 -6.99 -27.82
CA ASN A 80 8.49 -7.61 -26.59
C ASN A 80 8.48 -9.14 -26.65
N PHE A 81 8.67 -9.80 -25.51
CA PHE A 81 8.56 -11.26 -25.39
C PHE A 81 7.14 -11.78 -25.67
N LYS A 82 6.09 -10.99 -25.35
CA LYS A 82 4.67 -11.39 -25.45
C LYS A 82 3.85 -10.57 -26.46
N GLY A 83 4.46 -9.95 -27.48
CA GLY A 83 3.69 -9.16 -28.46
C GLY A 83 4.50 -8.61 -29.65
N SER A 84 3.83 -7.87 -30.53
CA SER A 84 4.42 -7.31 -31.77
C SER A 84 4.95 -5.86 -31.65
N LYS A 85 4.71 -5.19 -30.51
CA LYS A 85 5.15 -3.80 -30.26
C LYS A 85 6.67 -3.71 -30.06
N LYS A 86 7.25 -2.57 -30.44
CA LYS A 86 8.70 -2.27 -30.44
C LYS A 86 8.96 -0.94 -29.75
N THR A 87 10.01 -0.86 -28.94
CA THR A 87 10.49 0.40 -28.35
C THR A 87 11.46 1.12 -29.28
N ASP A 88 11.54 2.45 -29.18
CA ASP A 88 12.43 3.27 -30.02
C ASP A 88 13.91 2.99 -29.75
N GLY A 89 14.26 2.74 -28.48
CA GLY A 89 15.59 2.35 -28.06
C GLY A 89 15.61 1.44 -26.83
N ALA A 90 16.63 0.59 -26.72
CA ALA A 90 16.84 -0.24 -25.54
C ALA A 90 18.34 -0.33 -25.19
N ILE A 91 18.64 -0.20 -23.90
CA ILE A 91 19.99 -0.38 -23.36
C ILE A 91 20.11 -1.80 -22.83
N LEU A 92 21.14 -2.52 -23.24
CA LEU A 92 21.33 -3.94 -22.95
C LEU A 92 22.47 -4.20 -21.98
N LYS A 93 22.30 -5.22 -21.13
CA LYS A 93 23.32 -5.78 -20.26
C LYS A 93 23.42 -7.28 -20.55
N GLY A 94 24.33 -7.65 -21.46
CA GLY A 94 24.29 -8.95 -22.13
C GLY A 94 23.06 -9.03 -23.05
N ASP A 95 22.31 -10.12 -22.99
CA ASP A 95 21.12 -10.32 -23.83
C ASP A 95 19.82 -9.73 -23.25
N LYS A 96 19.89 -9.09 -22.08
CA LYS A 96 18.72 -8.55 -21.38
C LYS A 96 18.64 -7.03 -21.50
N ALA A 97 17.42 -6.52 -21.73
CA ALA A 97 17.13 -5.10 -21.68
C ALA A 97 17.18 -4.61 -20.22
N LEU A 98 18.10 -3.68 -19.95
CA LEU A 98 18.24 -3.02 -18.66
C LEU A 98 17.38 -1.75 -18.59
N ALA A 99 17.31 -1.00 -19.70
CA ALA A 99 16.50 0.20 -19.84
C ALA A 99 15.77 0.22 -21.18
N VAL A 100 14.58 0.82 -21.20
CA VAL A 100 13.83 1.14 -22.41
C VAL A 100 13.80 2.66 -22.62
N ILE A 101 13.86 3.08 -23.88
CA ILE A 101 13.88 4.48 -24.29
C ILE A 101 12.71 4.71 -25.24
N GLU A 102 11.82 5.63 -24.86
CA GLU A 102 10.68 6.04 -25.67
C GLU A 102 10.82 7.52 -26.05
N LEU A 103 10.68 7.82 -27.34
CA LEU A 103 10.94 9.13 -27.90
C LEU A 103 9.68 9.73 -28.52
N LYS A 104 9.56 11.06 -28.43
CA LYS A 104 8.54 11.86 -29.10
C LYS A 104 9.16 13.10 -29.75
N GLY A 105 8.49 13.68 -30.73
CA GLY A 105 8.88 15.00 -31.27
C GLY A 105 8.82 16.11 -30.21
N THR A 106 9.57 17.20 -30.42
CA THR A 106 9.60 18.40 -29.54
C THR A 106 8.24 19.09 -29.36
N ASN A 107 7.27 18.73 -30.19
CA ASN A 107 5.90 19.22 -30.13
C ASN A 107 5.14 18.66 -28.92
N THR A 108 5.53 17.50 -28.39
CA THR A 108 4.92 16.93 -27.19
C THR A 108 5.50 17.61 -25.95
N THR A 109 4.77 18.51 -25.30
CA THR A 109 5.16 19.11 -24.02
C THR A 109 4.86 18.21 -22.83
N ASP A 110 3.78 17.47 -22.90
CA ASP A 110 3.37 16.55 -21.83
C ASP A 110 3.94 15.14 -22.05
N LEU A 111 5.07 14.88 -21.39
CA LEU A 111 5.74 13.57 -21.43
C LEU A 111 4.98 12.47 -20.67
N SER A 112 3.98 12.79 -19.86
CA SER A 112 3.20 11.78 -19.12
C SER A 112 2.45 10.84 -20.07
N LYS A 113 2.01 11.35 -21.22
CA LYS A 113 1.34 10.60 -22.29
C LYS A 113 2.20 9.48 -22.89
N VAL A 114 3.51 9.54 -22.68
CA VAL A 114 4.49 8.58 -23.19
C VAL A 114 4.81 7.49 -22.15
N GLU A 115 4.49 7.73 -20.88
CA GLU A 115 4.82 6.85 -19.76
C GLU A 115 4.14 5.49 -19.88
N THR A 116 2.83 5.45 -20.15
CA THR A 116 2.06 4.21 -20.37
C THR A 116 2.72 3.30 -21.40
N GLN A 117 3.16 3.87 -22.53
CA GLN A 117 3.83 3.12 -23.59
C GLN A 117 5.20 2.60 -23.12
N ALA A 118 6.01 3.46 -22.49
CA ALA A 118 7.35 3.13 -22.03
C ALA A 118 7.36 2.08 -20.90
N PHE A 119 6.50 2.22 -19.90
CA PHE A 119 6.31 1.22 -18.83
C PHE A 119 5.66 -0.06 -19.35
N GLY A 120 4.82 0.05 -20.39
CA GLY A 120 4.33 -1.04 -21.22
C GLY A 120 5.43 -1.98 -21.68
N TYR A 121 6.52 -1.41 -22.20
CA TYR A 121 7.69 -2.17 -22.63
C TYR A 121 8.46 -2.75 -21.45
N LYS A 122 8.75 -1.94 -20.43
CA LYS A 122 9.51 -2.38 -19.25
C LYS A 122 8.89 -3.61 -18.58
N ASN A 123 7.57 -3.65 -18.41
CA ASN A 123 6.90 -4.77 -17.73
C ASN A 123 6.89 -6.07 -18.56
N ASN A 124 7.12 -5.98 -19.88
CA ASN A 124 7.29 -7.14 -20.76
C ASN A 124 8.74 -7.62 -20.89
N GLN A 125 9.69 -6.98 -20.21
CA GLN A 125 11.12 -7.27 -20.28
C GLN A 125 11.68 -7.67 -18.90
N PRO A 126 11.85 -8.98 -18.62
CA PRO A 126 12.37 -9.45 -17.35
C PRO A 126 13.77 -8.91 -17.05
N GLY A 127 13.90 -8.08 -16.01
CA GLY A 127 15.16 -7.45 -15.61
C GLY A 127 15.36 -6.00 -16.06
N CYS A 128 14.37 -5.42 -16.75
CA CYS A 128 14.37 -3.99 -17.07
C CYS A 128 14.02 -3.16 -15.83
N ASN A 129 14.97 -2.35 -15.36
CA ASN A 129 14.82 -1.54 -14.15
C ASN A 129 14.57 -0.06 -14.46
N TYR A 130 14.91 0.40 -15.67
CA TYR A 130 14.89 1.82 -16.00
C TYR A 130 13.97 2.10 -17.19
N VAL A 131 13.34 3.27 -17.16
CA VAL A 131 12.58 3.82 -18.27
C VAL A 131 13.11 5.21 -18.54
N ILE A 132 13.28 5.55 -19.81
CA ILE A 132 13.72 6.87 -20.25
C ILE A 132 12.70 7.36 -21.28
N THR A 133 12.13 8.55 -21.05
CA THR A 133 11.26 9.20 -22.03
C THR A 133 11.85 10.54 -22.42
N SER A 134 11.72 10.95 -23.68
CA SER A 134 12.22 12.26 -24.12
C SER A 134 11.46 12.82 -25.31
N ASN A 135 11.30 14.14 -25.33
CA ASN A 135 10.82 14.89 -26.50
C ASN A 135 11.99 15.62 -27.23
N PHE A 136 13.22 15.14 -27.05
CA PHE A 136 14.50 15.73 -27.51
C PHE A 136 14.94 17.02 -26.80
N GLU A 137 14.03 17.78 -26.20
CA GLU A 137 14.35 18.97 -25.39
C GLU A 137 14.37 18.65 -23.90
N LYS A 138 13.39 17.88 -23.42
CA LYS A 138 13.25 17.35 -22.06
C LYS A 138 13.46 15.85 -22.07
N LEU A 139 14.07 15.33 -21.01
CA LEU A 139 14.27 13.90 -20.76
C LEU A 139 13.81 13.57 -19.35
N ARG A 140 12.97 12.55 -19.19
CA ARG A 140 12.62 11.98 -17.89
C ARG A 140 13.29 10.63 -17.70
N PHE A 141 13.83 10.43 -16.50
CA PHE A 141 14.49 9.19 -16.09
C PHE A 141 13.76 8.58 -14.90
N TYR A 142 13.37 7.32 -15.05
CA TYR A 142 12.62 6.58 -14.04
C TYR A 142 13.38 5.34 -13.59
N ILE A 143 13.12 4.93 -12.34
CA ILE A 143 13.61 3.67 -11.78
C ILE A 143 12.42 2.90 -11.22
N ASP A 144 12.24 1.66 -11.68
CA ASP A 144 11.21 0.67 -11.29
C ASP A 144 9.75 1.03 -11.62
N ASN A 145 9.32 2.26 -11.32
CA ASN A 145 7.95 2.75 -11.44
C ASN A 145 7.89 4.18 -12.02
N ALA A 146 6.70 4.59 -12.47
CA ALA A 146 6.39 5.91 -13.04
C ALA A 146 6.11 7.00 -11.98
N VAL A 147 6.16 6.68 -10.69
CA VAL A 147 5.69 7.60 -9.63
C VAL A 147 6.69 8.73 -9.40
N ASP A 148 7.98 8.39 -9.33
CA ASP A 148 9.06 9.35 -9.11
C ASP A 148 10.03 9.30 -10.29
N PHE A 149 10.48 10.47 -10.75
CA PHE A 149 11.39 10.63 -11.89
C PHE A 149 12.27 11.86 -11.75
N GLU A 150 13.40 11.85 -12.45
CA GLU A 150 14.22 13.04 -12.68
C GLU A 150 13.94 13.60 -14.08
N GLU A 151 13.56 14.88 -14.17
CA GLU A 151 13.37 15.59 -15.45
C GLU A 151 14.53 16.54 -15.76
N PHE A 152 15.09 16.44 -16.95
CA PHE A 152 16.22 17.24 -17.42
C PHE A 152 15.84 18.00 -18.69
N ASN A 153 15.91 19.34 -18.66
CA ASN A 153 15.85 20.16 -19.88
C ASN A 153 17.25 20.18 -20.52
N LEU A 154 17.44 19.41 -21.58
CA LEU A 154 18.71 19.23 -22.26
C LEU A 154 19.24 20.52 -22.89
N PHE A 155 18.36 21.43 -23.30
CA PHE A 155 18.75 22.68 -23.97
C PHE A 155 19.25 23.76 -23.02
N GLN A 156 18.92 23.66 -21.74
CA GLN A 156 19.25 24.65 -20.71
C GLN A 156 19.92 24.01 -19.48
N LEU A 157 20.43 22.79 -19.62
CA LEU A 157 20.94 22.02 -18.49
C LEU A 157 22.21 22.63 -17.90
N THR A 158 22.16 23.02 -16.62
CA THR A 158 23.36 23.49 -15.91
C THR A 158 24.36 22.35 -15.71
N LYS A 159 25.61 22.69 -15.38
CA LYS A 159 26.66 21.70 -15.14
C LYS A 159 26.30 20.78 -13.98
N GLU A 160 25.79 21.33 -12.88
CA GLU A 160 25.42 20.58 -11.69
C GLU A 160 24.31 19.56 -11.99
N ARG A 161 23.30 19.95 -12.79
CA ARG A 161 22.25 19.03 -13.25
C ARG A 161 22.80 18.00 -14.24
N PHE A 162 23.79 18.35 -15.06
CA PHE A 162 24.45 17.40 -15.95
C PHE A 162 25.22 16.32 -15.19
N GLU A 163 25.84 16.63 -14.05
CA GLU A 163 26.50 15.61 -13.22
C GLU A 163 25.53 14.53 -12.74
N ILE A 164 24.31 14.93 -12.37
CA ILE A 164 23.23 14.00 -12.00
C ILE A 164 22.78 13.18 -13.22
N LEU A 165 22.58 13.82 -14.37
CA LEU A 165 22.22 13.14 -15.62
C LEU A 165 23.30 12.11 -16.02
N TRP A 166 24.58 12.47 -15.90
CA TRP A 166 25.72 11.59 -16.18
C TRP A 166 25.79 10.39 -15.23
N LEU A 167 25.56 10.63 -13.94
CA LEU A 167 25.48 9.59 -12.91
C LEU A 167 24.36 8.58 -13.22
N CYS A 168 23.22 9.07 -13.72
CA CYS A 168 22.07 8.25 -14.08
C CYS A 168 22.29 7.47 -15.38
N LEU A 169 22.73 8.14 -16.45
CA LEU A 169 22.66 7.61 -17.81
C LEU A 169 23.99 7.22 -18.45
N SER A 170 25.15 7.54 -17.89
CA SER A 170 26.40 7.11 -18.55
C SER A 170 26.52 5.58 -18.59
N SER A 171 27.05 5.04 -19.69
CA SER A 171 27.20 3.59 -19.87
C SER A 171 28.02 2.95 -18.73
N LYS A 172 28.98 3.70 -18.20
CA LYS A 172 29.83 3.32 -17.07
C LYS A 172 29.04 3.06 -15.77
N TYR A 173 28.01 3.87 -15.49
CA TYR A 173 27.28 3.84 -14.23
C TYR A 173 25.95 3.09 -14.34
N LEU A 174 25.18 3.31 -15.41
CA LEU A 174 23.88 2.65 -15.60
C LEU A 174 24.04 1.12 -15.70
N LEU A 175 25.02 0.62 -16.47
CA LEU A 175 25.26 -0.83 -16.61
C LEU A 175 25.69 -1.51 -15.31
N LYS A 176 26.16 -0.74 -14.31
CA LYS A 176 26.51 -1.22 -12.96
C LYS A 176 25.36 -1.10 -11.95
N ASP A 177 24.18 -0.70 -12.44
CA ASP A 177 22.98 -0.42 -11.65
C ASP A 177 23.21 0.63 -10.55
N LEU A 178 24.07 1.62 -10.81
CA LEU A 178 24.43 2.59 -9.78
C LEU A 178 23.23 3.45 -9.37
N ALA A 179 22.45 3.96 -10.33
CA ALA A 179 21.26 4.76 -10.04
C ALA A 179 20.25 4.00 -9.15
N LYS A 180 19.99 2.71 -9.43
CA LYS A 180 19.13 1.88 -8.56
C LYS A 180 19.72 1.69 -7.16
N LYS A 181 21.03 1.48 -7.04
CA LYS A 181 21.69 1.40 -5.72
C LYS A 181 21.57 2.70 -4.93
N ILE A 182 21.71 3.85 -5.59
CA ILE A 182 21.55 5.17 -4.96
C ILE A 182 20.10 5.34 -4.48
N LYS A 183 19.11 4.93 -5.29
CA LYS A 183 17.69 4.94 -4.88
C LYS A 183 17.46 4.04 -3.67
N ASP A 184 17.96 2.80 -3.69
CA ASP A 184 17.82 1.85 -2.58
C ASP A 184 18.52 2.35 -1.29
N GLU A 185 19.67 3.02 -1.41
CA GLU A 185 20.35 3.67 -0.28
C GLU A 185 19.61 4.92 0.20
N SER A 186 19.02 5.70 -0.71
CA SER A 186 18.20 6.88 -0.39
C SER A 186 17.00 6.48 0.46
N ILE A 187 16.26 5.45 0.05
CA ILE A 187 15.10 4.93 0.81
C ILE A 187 15.51 4.49 2.22
N LYS A 188 16.67 3.83 2.35
CA LYS A 188 17.19 3.42 3.67
C LYS A 188 17.62 4.62 4.52
N GLN A 189 18.25 5.61 3.91
CA GLN A 189 18.71 6.81 4.60
C GLN A 189 17.52 7.64 5.09
N GLU A 190 16.50 7.84 4.26
CA GLU A 190 15.25 8.49 4.66
C GLU A 190 14.61 7.76 5.83
N ALA A 191 14.47 6.42 5.76
CA ALA A 191 13.92 5.64 6.87
C ALA A 191 14.72 5.80 8.19
N ASN A 192 16.04 5.90 8.10
CA ASN A 192 16.90 6.14 9.27
C ASN A 192 16.73 7.55 9.84
N ILE A 193 16.69 8.57 8.97
CA ILE A 193 16.47 9.97 9.37
C ILE A 193 15.10 10.09 10.04
N THR A 194 14.03 9.58 9.41
CA THR A 194 12.68 9.56 9.97
C THR A 194 12.65 8.95 11.36
N LYS A 195 13.27 7.77 11.54
CA LYS A 195 13.29 7.08 12.82
C LYS A 195 14.06 7.85 13.90
N LYS A 196 15.18 8.47 13.54
CA LYS A 196 16.02 9.24 14.47
C LYS A 196 15.36 10.56 14.85
N LEU A 197 14.90 11.32 13.86
CA LEU A 197 14.22 12.59 14.06
C LEU A 197 12.92 12.39 14.86
N TYR A 198 12.16 11.33 14.58
CA TYR A 198 10.98 10.98 15.37
C TYR A 198 11.32 10.73 16.84
N LYS A 199 12.39 9.95 17.09
CA LYS A 199 12.83 9.64 18.44
C LYS A 199 13.20 10.93 19.20
N ASP A 200 14.00 11.78 18.59
CA ASP A 200 14.45 13.03 19.20
C ASP A 200 13.27 14.00 19.43
N TYR A 201 12.32 14.06 18.49
CA TYR A 201 11.08 14.83 18.62
C TYR A 201 10.19 14.30 19.76
N SER A 202 10.02 12.98 19.87
CA SER A 202 9.25 12.38 20.97
C SER A 202 9.91 12.60 22.32
N GLU A 203 11.25 12.52 22.41
CA GLU A 203 11.99 12.83 23.63
C GLU A 203 11.81 14.31 24.01
N PHE A 204 11.88 15.23 23.04
CA PHE A 204 11.62 16.65 23.28
C PHE A 204 10.22 16.88 23.86
N ARG A 205 9.19 16.28 23.24
CA ARG A 205 7.81 16.42 23.72
C ARG A 205 7.63 15.91 25.14
N ASN A 206 8.09 14.68 25.41
CA ASN A 206 7.84 14.04 26.70
C ASN A 206 8.61 14.75 27.83
N ASP A 207 9.89 15.09 27.62
CA ASP A 207 10.70 15.79 28.63
C ASP A 207 10.14 17.18 28.94
N ILE A 208 9.73 17.95 27.91
CA ILE A 208 9.16 19.28 28.09
C ILE A 208 7.79 19.21 28.73
N PHE A 209 6.93 18.28 28.31
CA PHE A 209 5.62 18.10 28.91
C PHE A 209 5.74 17.77 30.42
N ASP A 210 6.64 16.86 30.77
CA ASP A 210 6.91 16.50 32.17
C ASP A 210 7.43 17.68 33.00
N SER A 211 8.26 18.55 32.42
CA SER A 211 8.75 19.78 33.06
C SER A 211 7.63 20.80 33.21
N ILE A 212 6.88 21.11 32.15
CA ILE A 212 5.76 22.04 32.17
C ILE A 212 4.72 21.61 33.21
N GLN A 213 4.42 20.31 33.31
CA GLN A 213 3.47 19.80 34.29
C GLN A 213 3.95 19.98 35.74
N LYS A 214 5.27 19.90 36.00
CA LYS A 214 5.85 20.10 37.34
C LYS A 214 5.92 21.57 37.71
N GLU A 215 6.23 22.43 36.75
CA GLU A 215 6.47 23.86 36.97
C GLU A 215 5.21 24.71 36.93
N ASN A 216 4.11 24.18 36.39
CA ASN A 216 2.83 24.87 36.24
C ASN A 216 1.65 23.99 36.75
N PRO A 217 1.65 23.58 38.02
CA PRO A 217 0.65 22.66 38.58
C PRO A 217 -0.78 23.25 38.65
N GLU A 218 -0.93 24.55 38.42
CA GLU A 218 -2.20 25.27 38.42
C GLU A 218 -3.08 24.98 37.20
N TYR A 219 -2.51 24.51 36.09
CA TYR A 219 -3.25 24.15 34.87
C TYR A 219 -3.51 22.65 34.81
N ASP A 220 -4.61 22.26 34.17
CA ASP A 220 -4.90 20.85 33.94
C ASP A 220 -3.92 20.23 32.93
N LYS A 221 -3.63 18.93 33.11
CA LYS A 221 -2.62 18.23 32.32
C LYS A 221 -2.95 18.19 30.83
N LEU A 222 -4.22 18.09 30.45
CA LEU A 222 -4.64 18.03 29.06
C LEU A 222 -4.38 19.36 28.36
N THR A 223 -4.70 20.47 29.02
CA THR A 223 -4.39 21.81 28.53
C THR A 223 -2.89 22.00 28.37
N LEU A 224 -2.07 21.65 29.37
CA LEU A 224 -0.62 21.74 29.28
C LEU A 224 -0.04 20.89 28.14
N PHE A 225 -0.63 19.73 27.88
CA PHE A 225 -0.23 18.86 26.78
C PHE A 225 -0.49 19.53 25.41
N LYS A 226 -1.68 20.11 25.21
CA LYS A 226 -1.99 20.90 24.00
C LYS A 226 -1.04 22.08 23.80
N LYS A 227 -0.69 22.79 24.89
CA LYS A 227 0.28 23.90 24.81
C LYS A 227 1.70 23.43 24.49
N THR A 228 2.09 22.27 25.02
CA THR A 228 3.36 21.64 24.66
C THR A 228 3.42 21.30 23.18
N GLN A 229 2.35 20.73 22.61
CA GLN A 229 2.28 20.41 21.19
C GLN A 229 2.42 21.67 20.32
N LYS A 230 1.65 22.72 20.62
CA LYS A 230 1.73 24.01 19.90
C LYS A 230 3.14 24.63 19.98
N LEU A 231 3.84 24.47 21.10
CA LEU A 231 5.23 24.92 21.23
C LEU A 231 6.18 24.15 20.31
N LEU A 232 6.03 22.83 20.23
CA LEU A 232 6.83 22.00 19.33
C LEU A 232 6.59 22.34 17.87
N ASP A 233 5.34 22.57 17.49
CA ASP A 233 4.96 22.95 16.12
C ASP A 233 5.60 24.28 15.71
N ARG A 234 5.70 25.25 16.65
CA ARG A 234 6.43 26.51 16.44
C ARG A 234 7.92 26.28 16.16
N PHE A 235 8.57 25.42 16.96
CA PHE A 235 10.00 25.12 16.74
C PHE A 235 10.23 24.38 15.44
N LEU A 236 9.40 23.39 15.12
CA LEU A 236 9.50 22.61 13.90
C LEU A 236 9.33 23.49 12.65
N PHE A 237 8.40 24.44 12.68
CA PHE A 237 8.27 25.44 11.63
C PHE A 237 9.56 26.27 11.50
N ILE A 238 10.16 26.72 12.62
CA ILE A 238 11.36 27.56 12.58
C ILE A 238 12.55 26.79 12.00
N PHE A 239 12.79 25.55 12.41
CA PHE A 239 13.89 24.72 11.86
C PHE A 239 13.78 24.58 10.35
N PHE A 240 12.57 24.36 9.84
CA PHE A 240 12.35 24.34 8.40
C PHE A 240 12.52 25.71 7.75
N ALA A 241 12.03 26.75 8.41
CA ALA A 241 12.07 28.11 7.88
C ALA A 241 13.50 28.66 7.80
N GLU A 242 14.40 28.30 8.72
CA GLU A 242 15.79 28.77 8.70
C GLU A 242 16.60 28.08 7.59
N ASP A 243 16.37 26.79 7.35
CA ASP A 243 17.04 26.04 6.27
C ASP A 243 16.54 26.44 4.88
N ARG A 244 15.26 26.83 4.76
CA ARG A 244 14.71 27.39 3.51
C ARG A 244 14.90 28.90 3.33
N LEU A 245 15.69 29.53 4.21
CA LEU A 245 15.97 30.98 4.17
C LEU A 245 14.71 31.86 4.23
N LEU A 246 13.62 31.36 4.81
CA LEU A 246 12.40 32.10 5.12
C LEU A 246 12.61 33.01 6.33
N VAL A 247 13.42 32.54 7.28
CA VAL A 247 13.97 33.33 8.38
C VAL A 247 15.51 33.31 8.29
N PRO A 248 16.23 34.14 9.05
CA PRO A 248 17.70 34.09 9.03
C PRO A 248 18.20 32.67 9.32
N PRO A 249 19.22 32.18 8.59
CA PRO A 249 19.73 30.82 8.78
C PRO A 249 20.32 30.66 10.18
N ASN A 250 20.18 29.47 10.77
CA ASN A 250 20.66 29.15 12.12
C ASN A 250 20.12 30.09 13.21
N SER A 251 18.88 30.57 13.08
CA SER A 251 18.26 31.48 14.05
C SER A 251 18.15 30.84 15.43
N ILE A 252 17.76 29.57 15.51
CA ILE A 252 17.67 28.87 16.81
C ILE A 252 19.05 28.76 17.44
N ASN A 253 20.04 28.28 16.69
CA ASN A 253 21.43 28.16 17.16
C ASN A 253 22.00 29.50 17.65
N GLN A 254 21.78 30.59 16.91
CA GLN A 254 22.22 31.93 17.34
C GLN A 254 21.54 32.39 18.63
N ILE A 255 20.25 32.07 18.83
CA ILE A 255 19.52 32.42 20.05
C ILE A 255 20.08 31.67 21.26
N ILE A 256 20.26 30.35 21.13
CA ILE A 256 20.72 29.51 22.25
C ILE A 256 22.19 29.72 22.59
N GLU A 257 23.07 29.93 21.59
CA GLU A 257 24.49 30.25 21.83
C GLU A 257 24.62 31.57 22.58
N LYS A 258 23.92 32.61 22.11
CA LYS A 258 23.92 33.90 22.79
C LYS A 258 23.38 33.80 24.22
N TRP A 259 22.26 33.09 24.41
CA TRP A 259 21.69 32.90 25.74
C TRP A 259 22.68 32.20 26.67
N LYS A 260 23.38 31.18 26.16
CA LYS A 260 24.37 30.44 26.93
C LYS A 260 25.55 31.33 27.34
N ASP A 261 26.04 32.15 26.41
CA ASP A 261 27.07 33.15 26.70
C ASP A 261 26.59 34.14 27.78
N ASP A 262 25.41 34.75 27.60
CA ASP A 262 24.85 35.73 28.54
C ASP A 262 24.72 35.12 29.96
N VAL A 263 24.25 33.86 30.07
CA VAL A 263 24.17 33.12 31.34
C VAL A 263 25.55 32.85 31.93
N ASP A 264 26.52 32.43 31.12
CA ASP A 264 27.90 32.16 31.57
C ASP A 264 28.62 33.45 32.02
N PHE A 265 28.24 34.62 31.48
CA PHE A 265 28.67 35.95 31.94
C PHE A 265 27.88 36.49 33.14
N GLY A 266 26.85 35.78 33.61
CA GLY A 266 26.06 36.10 34.80
C GLY A 266 24.77 36.91 34.56
N ASP A 267 24.35 37.13 33.31
CA ASP A 267 23.05 37.73 32.96
C ASP A 267 21.98 36.65 32.76
N HIS A 268 21.37 36.21 33.86
CA HIS A 268 20.38 35.14 33.82
C HIS A 268 19.01 35.64 33.38
N LYS A 269 18.58 35.29 32.16
CA LYS A 269 17.21 35.48 31.65
C LYS A 269 16.64 34.13 31.21
N PRO A 270 15.34 33.84 31.42
CA PRO A 270 14.77 32.59 30.94
C PRO A 270 14.87 32.46 29.42
N LEU A 271 15.33 31.33 28.91
CA LEU A 271 15.49 31.07 27.46
C LEU A 271 14.15 31.18 26.74
N TYR A 272 13.09 30.66 27.36
CA TYR A 272 11.74 30.75 26.79
C TYR A 272 11.28 32.20 26.60
N SER A 273 11.70 33.14 27.45
CA SER A 273 11.38 34.56 27.30
C SER A 273 11.98 35.17 26.02
N ILE A 274 13.14 34.68 25.57
CA ILE A 274 13.79 35.09 24.33
C ILE A 274 13.05 34.50 23.14
N PHE A 275 12.69 33.21 23.21
CA PHE A 275 11.88 32.58 22.16
C PHE A 275 10.51 33.25 22.00
N LYS A 276 9.83 33.66 23.08
CA LYS A 276 8.58 34.43 22.99
C LYS A 276 8.73 35.73 22.19
N GLN A 277 9.84 36.44 22.38
CA GLN A 277 10.12 37.64 21.59
C GLN A 277 10.31 37.30 20.11
N TYR A 278 10.98 36.18 19.82
CA TYR A 278 11.18 35.71 18.46
C TYR A 278 9.87 35.24 17.80
N PHE A 279 9.01 34.51 18.53
CA PHE A 279 7.67 34.14 18.06
C PHE A 279 6.82 35.37 17.77
N ASN A 280 6.89 36.41 18.59
CA ASN A 280 6.20 37.66 18.29
C ASN A 280 6.75 38.32 17.01
N VAL A 281 8.07 38.29 16.78
CA VAL A 281 8.67 38.74 15.52
C VAL A 281 8.12 37.94 14.33
N LEU A 282 7.94 36.62 14.45
CA LEU A 282 7.33 35.80 13.42
C LEU A 282 5.83 36.08 13.25
N ASN A 283 5.14 36.46 14.32
CA ASN A 283 3.73 36.83 14.28
C ASN A 283 3.49 38.17 13.54
N VAL A 284 4.21 39.24 13.90
CA VAL A 284 3.97 40.59 13.35
C VAL A 284 4.92 40.98 12.21
N GLY A 285 6.01 40.23 12.02
CA GLY A 285 7.10 40.57 11.11
C GLY A 285 8.08 41.59 11.70
N ARG A 286 9.25 41.72 11.08
CA ARG A 286 10.28 42.71 11.40
C ARG A 286 10.88 43.31 10.12
N PRO A 287 10.88 44.65 9.93
CA PRO A 287 11.56 45.26 8.79
C PRO A 287 13.08 45.04 8.87
N ALA A 288 13.76 45.16 7.73
CA ALA A 288 15.22 45.09 7.68
C ALA A 288 15.84 46.18 8.59
N ARG A 289 16.91 45.83 9.32
CA ARG A 289 17.64 46.75 10.21
C ARG A 289 19.14 46.55 10.07
N GLY A 290 19.81 47.50 9.43
CA GLY A 290 21.26 47.42 9.17
C GLY A 290 21.59 46.21 8.31
N ILE A 291 22.46 45.33 8.81
CA ILE A 291 22.87 44.07 8.14
C ILE A 291 21.81 42.96 8.29
N ARG A 292 20.82 43.14 9.19
CA ARG A 292 19.80 42.12 9.43
C ARG A 292 18.67 42.21 8.41
N GLU A 293 18.44 41.11 7.69
CA GLU A 293 17.35 40.97 6.72
C GLU A 293 15.95 41.18 7.35
N ALA A 294 14.98 41.52 6.51
CA ALA A 294 13.58 41.59 6.93
C ALA A 294 13.04 40.19 7.25
N ILE A 295 12.16 40.09 8.24
CA ILE A 295 11.38 38.89 8.56
C ILE A 295 9.93 39.23 8.26
N PHE A 296 9.27 38.42 7.45
CA PHE A 296 7.86 38.62 7.12
C PHE A 296 6.96 38.13 8.26
N ALA A 297 5.74 38.66 8.31
CA ALA A 297 4.74 38.15 9.22
C ALA A 297 4.28 36.77 8.71
N TYR A 298 4.50 35.76 9.54
CA TYR A 298 4.04 34.38 9.38
C TYR A 298 2.81 34.17 10.29
N ASN A 299 1.82 35.06 10.15
CA ASN A 299 0.60 35.05 10.95
C ASN A 299 -0.46 34.12 10.34
N GLY A 300 -0.41 32.84 10.73
CA GLY A 300 -1.42 31.81 10.40
C GLY A 300 -2.11 31.21 11.63
N GLY A 301 -2.08 31.89 12.78
CA GLY A 301 -2.56 31.35 14.06
C GLY A 301 -1.50 30.60 14.89
N LEU A 302 -0.51 29.96 14.25
CA LEU A 302 0.57 29.21 14.93
C LEU A 302 1.39 30.10 15.89
N PHE A 303 1.81 31.28 15.43
CA PHE A 303 2.58 32.25 16.23
C PHE A 303 1.72 33.31 16.92
N ALA A 304 0.38 33.21 16.86
CA ALA A 304 -0.49 34.11 17.60
C ALA A 304 -0.29 33.98 19.12
N SER A 305 -0.48 35.08 19.85
CA SER A 305 -0.38 35.09 21.31
C SER A 305 -1.36 34.08 21.91
N ASP A 306 -0.92 33.42 22.97
CA ASP A 306 -1.65 32.34 23.63
C ASP A 306 -1.52 32.53 25.14
N GLU A 307 -2.61 32.90 25.79
CA GLU A 307 -2.61 33.38 27.19
C GLU A 307 -1.96 32.38 28.16
N ILE A 308 -2.16 31.08 27.95
CA ILE A 308 -1.56 30.06 28.81
C ILE A 308 -0.10 29.85 28.42
N LEU A 309 0.16 29.57 27.15
CA LEU A 309 1.52 29.25 26.67
C LEU A 309 2.49 30.43 26.85
N ASP A 310 2.00 31.67 26.84
CA ASP A 310 2.83 32.86 27.07
C ASP A 310 3.18 33.05 28.55
N ASN A 311 2.46 32.42 29.48
CA ASN A 311 2.63 32.57 30.92
C ASN A 311 3.19 31.32 31.63
N ILE A 312 3.34 30.18 30.95
CA ILE A 312 3.96 28.99 31.56
C ILE A 312 5.48 29.14 31.75
N ASN A 313 5.97 28.52 32.82
CA ASN A 313 7.38 28.26 33.08
C ASN A 313 7.83 26.99 32.36
N ILE A 314 9.04 27.04 31.80
CA ILE A 314 9.65 25.94 31.07
C ILE A 314 11.11 25.84 31.51
N ASN A 315 11.58 24.62 31.78
CA ASN A 315 12.96 24.38 32.13
C ASN A 315 13.91 24.78 30.99
N ASP A 316 14.79 25.74 31.27
CA ASP A 316 15.73 26.29 30.28
C ASP A 316 16.75 25.25 29.79
N ASP A 317 17.25 24.37 30.66
CA ASP A 317 18.24 23.34 30.29
C ASP A 317 17.66 22.31 29.32
N LEU A 318 16.42 21.87 29.58
CA LEU A 318 15.70 20.96 28.68
C LEU A 318 15.38 21.65 27.35
N LEU A 319 14.93 22.91 27.40
CA LEU A 319 14.63 23.68 26.20
C LEU A 319 15.88 23.88 25.35
N PHE A 320 17.01 24.23 25.97
CA PHE A 320 18.32 24.35 25.31
C PHE A 320 18.76 23.02 24.69
N LYS A 321 18.78 21.92 25.48
CA LYS A 321 19.22 20.60 25.03
C LYS A 321 18.48 20.14 23.77
N HIS A 322 17.16 20.24 23.79
CA HIS A 322 16.32 19.70 22.71
C HIS A 322 16.29 20.60 21.48
N THR A 323 16.25 21.94 21.67
CA THR A 323 16.33 22.87 20.53
C THR A 323 17.69 22.80 19.83
N LEU A 324 18.79 22.62 20.58
CA LEU A 324 20.12 22.36 20.01
C LEU A 324 20.19 21.04 19.26
N ASN A 325 19.57 19.97 19.79
CA ASN A 325 19.62 18.67 19.12
C ASN A 325 18.86 18.71 17.78
N LEU A 326 17.68 19.32 17.76
CA LEU A 326 16.86 19.40 16.56
C LEU A 326 17.40 20.40 15.52
N SER A 327 18.09 21.47 15.92
CA SER A 327 18.73 22.41 14.98
C SER A 327 19.92 21.83 14.22
N ASN A 328 20.41 20.64 14.58
CA ASN A 328 21.48 19.95 13.86
C ASN A 328 20.99 19.16 12.64
N TYR A 329 19.67 19.03 12.47
CA TYR A 329 19.08 18.39 11.30
C TYR A 329 18.99 19.40 10.16
N ASP A 330 19.18 18.91 8.93
CA ASP A 330 18.98 19.70 7.71
C ASP A 330 17.57 19.46 7.16
N PHE A 331 16.67 20.40 7.42
CA PHE A 331 15.28 20.37 7.01
C PHE A 331 15.04 20.76 5.54
N GLU A 332 16.06 21.25 4.83
CA GLU A 332 15.98 21.48 3.39
C GLU A 332 16.29 20.20 2.62
N SER A 333 17.35 19.48 3.00
CA SER A 333 17.93 18.40 2.20
C SER A 333 17.77 16.99 2.78
N GLU A 334 17.58 16.87 4.10
CA GLU A 334 17.46 15.58 4.79
C GLU A 334 16.03 15.27 5.27
N VAL A 335 15.22 16.29 5.57
CA VAL A 335 13.84 16.12 6.04
C VAL A 335 12.83 16.55 4.97
N SER A 336 12.33 15.59 4.19
CA SER A 336 11.28 15.88 3.21
C SER A 336 9.91 16.10 3.89
N VAL A 337 8.98 16.74 3.18
CA VAL A 337 7.58 16.92 3.64
C VAL A 337 6.93 15.56 3.97
N ASN A 338 7.33 14.48 3.28
CA ASN A 338 6.86 13.13 3.58
C ASN A 338 7.40 12.60 4.92
N ILE A 339 8.67 12.89 5.25
CA ILE A 339 9.26 12.52 6.55
C ILE A 339 8.49 13.19 7.69
N LEU A 340 8.11 14.46 7.51
CA LEU A 340 7.27 15.18 8.46
C LEU A 340 5.89 14.52 8.61
N GLY A 341 5.23 14.18 7.49
CA GLY A 341 3.98 13.42 7.53
C GLY A 341 4.09 12.16 8.39
N HIS A 342 5.14 11.36 8.18
CA HIS A 342 5.39 10.16 8.98
C HIS A 342 5.66 10.43 10.47
N ILE A 343 6.43 11.47 10.80
CA ILE A 343 6.71 11.86 12.20
C ILE A 343 5.41 12.24 12.90
N PHE A 344 4.64 13.12 12.27
CA PHE A 344 3.38 13.61 12.81
C PHE A 344 2.38 12.47 13.00
N GLU A 345 2.32 11.53 12.07
CA GLU A 345 1.47 10.35 12.20
C GLU A 345 1.84 9.48 13.39
N HIS A 346 3.13 9.22 13.62
CA HIS A 346 3.56 8.44 14.77
C HIS A 346 3.24 9.21 16.06
N SER A 347 3.40 10.53 16.05
CA SER A 347 3.06 11.39 17.18
C SER A 347 1.58 11.38 17.51
N LEU A 348 0.68 11.39 16.52
CA LEU A 348 -0.78 11.35 16.74
C LEU A 348 -1.21 10.15 17.59
N THR A 349 -0.60 8.97 17.35
CA THR A 349 -0.94 7.75 18.10
C THR A 349 -0.55 7.89 19.58
N GLU A 350 0.63 8.45 19.85
CA GLU A 350 1.09 8.67 21.23
C GLU A 350 0.33 9.81 21.92
N ILE A 351 -0.01 10.87 21.19
CA ILE A 351 -0.82 11.99 21.66
C ILE A 351 -2.15 11.47 22.19
N GLU A 352 -2.86 10.66 21.41
CA GLU A 352 -4.15 10.11 21.84
C GLU A 352 -4.04 9.13 23.00
N GLU A 353 -2.99 8.29 23.03
CA GLU A 353 -2.76 7.35 24.14
C GLU A 353 -2.51 8.11 25.44
N ILE A 354 -1.72 9.19 25.39
CA ILE A 354 -1.46 10.08 26.52
C ILE A 354 -2.75 10.81 26.93
N GLN A 355 -3.52 11.36 25.98
CA GLN A 355 -4.78 12.05 26.29
C GLN A 355 -5.79 11.13 27.01
N LEU A 356 -5.91 9.87 26.58
CA LEU A 356 -6.79 8.90 27.22
C LEU A 356 -6.32 8.49 28.62
N GLU A 357 -5.01 8.32 28.79
CA GLU A 357 -4.41 8.07 30.10
C GLU A 357 -4.65 9.25 31.05
N LEU A 358 -4.48 10.49 30.57
CA LEU A 358 -4.77 11.72 31.30
C LEU A 358 -6.26 11.86 31.64
N ALA A 359 -7.15 11.37 30.77
CA ALA A 359 -8.60 11.34 30.99
C ALA A 359 -9.08 10.17 31.88
N GLY A 360 -8.18 9.28 32.33
CA GLY A 360 -8.51 8.16 33.20
C GLY A 360 -9.27 7.01 32.52
N ILE A 361 -9.23 6.92 31.19
CA ILE A 361 -9.91 5.88 30.41
C ILE A 361 -8.95 4.67 30.26
N PRO A 362 -9.32 3.46 30.74
CA PRO A 362 -8.41 2.32 30.74
C PRO A 362 -8.03 1.88 29.31
N ASN A 363 -6.73 1.94 29.01
CA ASN A 363 -6.20 1.57 27.71
C ASN A 363 -5.66 0.12 27.69
N ASP A 364 -6.02 -0.62 26.65
CA ASP A 364 -5.65 -2.02 26.46
C ASP A 364 -4.23 -2.06 25.86
N LYS A 365 -3.20 -2.16 26.72
CA LYS A 365 -1.74 -2.00 26.42
C LYS A 365 -1.14 -2.95 25.35
N GLY A 366 -1.95 -3.73 24.62
CA GLY A 366 -1.49 -4.80 23.72
C GLY A 366 -1.73 -4.58 22.22
N LYS A 367 -2.42 -3.52 21.80
CA LYS A 367 -2.65 -3.19 20.38
C LYS A 367 -2.68 -1.68 20.20
N THR A 368 -1.74 -1.12 19.44
CA THR A 368 -1.72 0.28 19.03
C THR A 368 -3.07 0.71 18.48
N LYS A 369 -3.55 1.89 18.88
CA LYS A 369 -4.87 2.43 18.52
C LYS A 369 -5.13 2.51 17.01
N ARG A 370 -4.09 2.61 16.16
CA ARG A 370 -4.21 2.50 14.69
C ARG A 370 -4.94 1.23 14.22
N LYS A 371 -4.79 0.10 14.91
CA LYS A 371 -5.56 -1.14 14.62
C LYS A 371 -7.00 -1.11 15.13
N LYS A 372 -7.33 -0.22 16.07
CA LYS A 372 -8.67 -0.05 16.65
C LYS A 372 -9.50 1.00 15.90
N GLU A 373 -8.87 2.08 15.42
CA GLU A 373 -9.52 3.18 14.70
C GLU A 373 -9.35 3.09 13.17
N GLY A 374 -8.46 2.23 12.69
CA GLY A 374 -8.30 1.97 11.26
C GLY A 374 -7.73 3.14 10.45
N VAL A 375 -7.00 4.04 11.12
CA VAL A 375 -6.33 5.21 10.51
C VAL A 375 -4.95 4.78 10.01
N PHE A 376 -4.76 4.82 8.70
CA PHE A 376 -3.52 4.40 8.03
C PHE A 376 -3.06 5.47 7.05
N TYR A 377 -1.76 5.75 7.01
CA TYR A 377 -1.20 6.63 5.99
C TYR A 377 -1.28 5.99 4.61
N THR A 378 -1.79 6.75 3.66
CA THR A 378 -1.90 6.32 2.28
C THR A 378 -0.58 6.59 1.56
N PRO A 379 0.11 5.55 1.03
CA PRO A 379 1.36 5.74 0.31
C PRO A 379 1.20 6.70 -0.86
N LYS A 380 2.26 7.47 -1.15
CA LYS A 380 2.27 8.50 -2.20
C LYS A 380 1.77 8.01 -3.57
N TYR A 381 2.14 6.80 -3.97
CA TYR A 381 1.70 6.27 -5.27
C TYR A 381 0.18 6.06 -5.33
N ILE A 382 -0.47 5.76 -4.20
CA ILE A 382 -1.93 5.64 -4.11
C ILE A 382 -2.58 7.03 -4.13
N THR A 383 -2.06 7.99 -3.35
CA THR A 383 -2.61 9.36 -3.35
C THR A 383 -2.48 9.98 -4.73
N LYS A 384 -1.32 9.83 -5.39
CA LYS A 384 -1.09 10.30 -6.75
C LYS A 384 -2.07 9.66 -7.73
N TYR A 385 -2.20 8.34 -7.67
CA TYR A 385 -3.13 7.62 -8.54
C TYR A 385 -4.57 8.16 -8.42
N ILE A 386 -5.07 8.31 -7.18
CA ILE A 386 -6.44 8.80 -6.93
C ILE A 386 -6.61 10.23 -7.47
N VAL A 387 -5.64 11.12 -7.25
CA VAL A 387 -5.68 12.51 -7.74
C VAL A 387 -5.65 12.54 -9.28
N ASP A 388 -4.74 11.80 -9.91
CA ASP A 388 -4.63 11.73 -11.37
C ASP A 388 -5.92 11.19 -12.01
N ASN A 389 -6.57 10.20 -11.38
CA ASN A 389 -7.80 9.57 -11.88
C ASN A 389 -9.09 10.28 -11.46
N THR A 390 -8.99 11.42 -10.78
CA THR A 390 -10.13 12.27 -10.42
C THR A 390 -9.93 13.69 -10.94
N VAL A 391 -9.07 14.46 -10.30
CA VAL A 391 -8.70 15.83 -10.69
C VAL A 391 -8.11 15.83 -12.10
N GLY A 392 -7.22 14.88 -12.40
CA GLY A 392 -6.63 14.75 -13.74
C GLY A 392 -7.66 14.43 -14.82
N LYS A 393 -8.63 13.54 -14.57
CA LYS A 393 -9.73 13.26 -15.51
C LYS A 393 -10.56 14.53 -15.81
N LEU A 394 -10.81 15.39 -14.82
CA LEU A 394 -11.48 16.68 -15.04
C LEU A 394 -10.63 17.66 -15.85
N CYS A 395 -9.35 17.75 -15.53
CA CYS A 395 -8.39 18.61 -16.24
C CYS A 395 -8.32 18.22 -17.72
N GLU A 396 -8.18 16.92 -18.03
CA GLU A 396 -8.14 16.44 -19.42
C GLU A 396 -9.45 16.69 -20.17
N ALA A 397 -10.61 16.48 -19.52
CA ALA A 397 -11.90 16.80 -20.11
C ALA A 397 -12.02 18.31 -20.44
N LYS A 398 -11.56 19.18 -19.54
CA LYS A 398 -11.62 20.64 -19.73
C LYS A 398 -10.62 21.14 -20.77
N LYS A 399 -9.39 20.61 -20.78
CA LYS A 399 -8.40 20.87 -21.84
C LYS A 399 -8.96 20.52 -23.20
N LYS A 400 -9.64 19.36 -23.33
CA LYS A 400 -10.29 18.93 -24.56
C LYS A 400 -11.43 19.86 -24.98
N GLU A 401 -12.26 20.32 -24.04
CA GLU A 401 -13.33 21.30 -24.29
C GLU A 401 -12.78 22.64 -24.81
N LEU A 402 -11.66 23.10 -24.25
CA LEU A 402 -11.00 24.36 -24.61
C LEU A 402 -9.99 24.21 -25.76
N GLU A 403 -9.94 23.05 -26.42
CA GLU A 403 -9.01 22.75 -27.52
C GLU A 403 -7.53 22.99 -27.16
N ILE A 404 -7.17 22.76 -25.89
CA ILE A 404 -5.80 22.86 -25.38
C ILE A 404 -5.10 21.53 -25.68
N ASN A 405 -4.24 21.54 -26.70
CA ASN A 405 -3.32 20.45 -27.01
C ASN A 405 -1.97 21.03 -27.42
N ASP A 406 -0.90 20.25 -27.25
CA ASP A 406 0.46 20.75 -27.50
C ASP A 406 0.65 21.20 -28.96
N ASP A 407 0.02 20.50 -29.91
CA ASP A 407 0.08 20.78 -31.34
C ASP A 407 -0.50 22.16 -31.71
N ASN A 408 -1.51 22.64 -30.99
CA ASN A 408 -2.15 23.94 -31.23
C ASN A 408 -1.32 25.13 -30.74
N TYR A 409 -0.29 24.94 -29.91
CA TYR A 409 0.48 26.04 -29.30
C TYR A 409 1.91 26.18 -29.83
N GLN A 410 2.19 25.61 -31.01
CA GLN A 410 3.42 25.91 -31.74
C GLN A 410 3.53 27.41 -32.09
N PRO A 411 4.77 27.94 -32.27
CA PRO A 411 4.99 29.32 -32.69
C PRO A 411 4.41 29.57 -34.09
N ALA A 412 3.13 29.93 -34.15
CA ALA A 412 2.44 30.23 -35.39
C ALA A 412 2.83 31.62 -35.91
N LYS A 413 3.02 31.75 -37.23
CA LYS A 413 3.22 33.04 -37.91
C LYS A 413 2.06 34.03 -37.72
N GLN A 414 0.87 33.54 -37.35
CA GLN A 414 -0.29 34.35 -36.96
C GLN A 414 -0.68 34.06 -35.51
N ARG A 415 -0.49 35.07 -34.64
CA ARG A 415 -0.91 35.05 -33.24
C ARG A 415 -2.44 35.11 -33.17
N SER A 416 -3.08 34.01 -32.80
CA SER A 416 -4.50 33.95 -32.42
C SER A 416 -4.67 34.36 -30.95
N ARG A 417 -5.41 35.45 -30.70
CA ARG A 417 -5.79 35.89 -29.34
C ARG A 417 -6.64 34.84 -28.60
N LYS A 418 -7.49 34.12 -29.34
CA LYS A 418 -8.37 33.06 -28.83
C LYS A 418 -7.61 31.96 -28.06
N ARG A 419 -6.39 31.61 -28.50
CA ARG A 419 -5.58 30.56 -27.84
C ARG A 419 -5.07 31.00 -26.46
N LEU A 420 -4.61 32.25 -26.34
CA LEU A 420 -4.25 32.82 -25.05
C LEU A 420 -5.48 32.95 -24.14
N ASP A 421 -6.61 33.37 -24.70
CA ASP A 421 -7.87 33.45 -23.96
C ASP A 421 -8.33 32.07 -23.45
N ASN A 422 -8.11 30.99 -24.22
CA ASN A 422 -8.40 29.62 -23.79
C ASN A 422 -7.49 29.16 -22.65
N LEU A 423 -6.17 29.45 -22.71
CA LEU A 423 -5.24 29.14 -21.61
C LEU A 423 -5.60 29.92 -20.35
N GLN A 424 -5.96 31.19 -20.47
CA GLN A 424 -6.43 31.99 -19.34
C GLN A 424 -7.76 31.45 -18.78
N SER A 425 -8.70 31.07 -19.64
CA SER A 425 -9.98 30.47 -19.23
C SER A 425 -9.77 29.15 -18.48
N TYR A 426 -8.78 28.34 -18.90
CA TYR A 426 -8.41 27.11 -18.21
C TYR A 426 -7.77 27.39 -16.85
N ARG A 427 -6.87 28.38 -16.78
CA ARG A 427 -6.27 28.85 -15.53
C ARG A 427 -7.33 29.36 -14.54
N ASP A 428 -8.26 30.18 -15.01
CA ASP A 428 -9.34 30.72 -14.17
C ASP A 428 -10.28 29.61 -13.68
N TRP A 429 -10.50 28.57 -14.51
CA TRP A 429 -11.25 27.38 -14.13
C TRP A 429 -10.51 26.53 -13.10
N LEU A 430 -9.20 26.31 -13.25
CA LEU A 430 -8.39 25.58 -12.28
C LEU A 430 -8.48 26.23 -10.89
N LEU A 431 -8.38 27.55 -10.81
CA LEU A 431 -8.49 28.31 -9.54
C LEU A 431 -9.88 28.28 -8.89
N GLN A 432 -10.88 27.65 -9.53
CA GLN A 432 -12.24 27.51 -9.01
C GLN A 432 -12.57 26.08 -8.54
N LEU A 433 -11.72 25.09 -8.84
CA LEU A 433 -11.97 23.69 -8.49
C LEU A 433 -11.97 23.47 -6.98
N THR A 434 -12.96 22.80 -6.44
CA THR A 434 -13.03 22.52 -4.99
C THR A 434 -12.76 21.03 -4.71
N ILE A 435 -11.64 20.73 -4.04
CA ILE A 435 -11.16 19.37 -3.76
C ILE A 435 -11.20 19.15 -2.24
N CYS A 436 -11.94 18.15 -1.78
CA CYS A 436 -12.12 17.88 -0.36
C CYS A 436 -11.69 16.47 0.05
N ASP A 437 -11.02 16.39 1.21
CA ASP A 437 -10.85 15.15 1.97
C ASP A 437 -11.63 15.21 3.29
N PRO A 438 -12.71 14.40 3.47
CA PRO A 438 -13.56 14.43 4.64
C PRO A 438 -13.02 13.63 5.83
N ALA A 439 -11.84 13.03 5.73
CA ALA A 439 -11.12 12.41 6.83
C ALA A 439 -9.62 12.60 6.60
N CYS A 440 -9.19 13.86 6.55
CA CYS A 440 -7.94 14.23 5.92
C CYS A 440 -6.68 13.79 6.68
N GLY A 441 -6.79 13.49 7.98
CA GLY A 441 -5.65 13.17 8.83
C GLY A 441 -4.55 14.22 8.70
N SER A 442 -3.32 13.77 8.45
CA SER A 442 -2.15 14.63 8.21
C SER A 442 -2.15 15.36 6.86
N GLY A 443 -3.19 15.22 6.03
CA GLY A 443 -3.36 15.94 4.77
C GLY A 443 -2.63 15.34 3.58
N ALA A 444 -2.38 14.02 3.55
CA ALA A 444 -1.64 13.35 2.47
C ALA A 444 -2.28 13.56 1.07
N PHE A 445 -3.59 13.38 0.96
CA PHE A 445 -4.34 13.63 -0.29
C PHE A 445 -4.36 15.11 -0.66
N LEU A 446 -4.49 16.00 0.33
CA LEU A 446 -4.50 17.44 0.12
C LEU A 446 -3.16 17.95 -0.42
N ASN A 447 -2.05 17.45 0.13
CA ASN A 447 -0.71 17.73 -0.37
C ASN A 447 -0.51 17.23 -1.81
N GLN A 448 -1.02 16.04 -2.13
CA GLN A 448 -0.91 15.51 -3.50
C GLN A 448 -1.76 16.29 -4.50
N ALA A 449 -2.95 16.74 -4.10
CA ALA A 449 -3.81 17.60 -4.91
C ALA A 449 -3.17 18.98 -5.14
N LEU A 450 -2.52 19.55 -4.12
CA LEU A 450 -1.72 20.76 -4.25
C LEU A 450 -0.57 20.57 -5.26
N GLU A 451 0.22 19.50 -5.14
CA GLU A 451 1.33 19.20 -6.07
C GLU A 451 0.81 19.11 -7.52
N PHE A 452 -0.29 18.38 -7.73
CA PHE A 452 -0.92 18.23 -9.04
C PHE A 452 -1.36 19.57 -9.64
N LEU A 453 -2.05 20.42 -8.87
CA LEU A 453 -2.50 21.73 -9.35
C LEU A 453 -1.31 22.65 -9.68
N LEU A 454 -0.25 22.64 -8.88
CA LEU A 454 0.97 23.41 -9.16
C LEU A 454 1.62 22.97 -10.48
N GLU A 455 1.71 21.66 -10.73
CA GLU A 455 2.23 21.11 -11.98
C GLU A 455 1.36 21.52 -13.19
N GLU A 456 0.04 21.48 -13.06
CA GLU A 456 -0.89 21.94 -14.10
C GLU A 456 -0.76 23.44 -14.39
N HIS A 457 -0.62 24.28 -13.36
CA HIS A 457 -0.38 25.71 -13.56
C HIS A 457 0.95 25.99 -14.26
N LYS A 458 2.01 25.26 -13.89
CA LYS A 458 3.31 25.33 -14.54
C LYS A 458 3.23 24.90 -16.00
N PHE A 459 2.47 23.85 -16.32
CA PHE A 459 2.20 23.43 -17.70
C PHE A 459 1.57 24.56 -18.53
N ILE A 460 0.62 25.31 -17.96
CA ILE A 460 0.02 26.48 -18.62
C ILE A 460 1.05 27.59 -18.84
N ASP A 461 1.92 27.87 -17.86
CA ASP A 461 2.99 28.87 -18.00
C ASP A 461 3.97 28.47 -19.12
N GLU A 462 4.35 27.20 -19.19
CA GLU A 462 5.24 26.67 -20.23
C GLU A 462 4.61 26.81 -21.63
N LEU A 463 3.33 26.43 -21.79
CA LEU A 463 2.61 26.60 -23.06
C LEU A 463 2.48 28.08 -23.44
N SER A 464 2.18 28.94 -22.47
CA SER A 464 2.07 30.38 -22.67
C SER A 464 3.41 30.98 -23.12
N ALA A 465 4.51 30.58 -22.49
CA ALA A 465 5.86 31.04 -22.83
C ALA A 465 6.31 30.56 -24.23
N LYS A 466 5.96 29.32 -24.61
CA LYS A 466 6.19 28.81 -25.98
C LYS A 466 5.46 29.64 -27.03
N TYR A 467 4.25 30.10 -26.72
CA TYR A 467 3.42 30.88 -27.63
C TYR A 467 3.78 32.37 -27.65
N ASN A 468 4.19 32.94 -26.51
CA ASN A 468 4.58 34.34 -26.37
C ASN A 468 5.75 34.50 -25.39
N LYS A 469 6.89 35.02 -25.85
CA LYS A 469 8.13 35.16 -25.03
C LYS A 469 7.98 36.09 -23.81
N ASP A 470 6.96 36.95 -23.81
CA ASP A 470 6.65 37.89 -22.72
C ASP A 470 5.51 37.38 -21.80
N ALA A 471 5.28 36.07 -21.73
CA ALA A 471 4.22 35.50 -20.89
C ALA A 471 4.47 35.80 -19.39
N LEU A 472 3.49 36.44 -18.75
CA LEU A 472 3.49 36.72 -17.31
C LEU A 472 3.36 35.41 -16.53
N VAL A 473 4.40 35.05 -15.79
CA VAL A 473 4.31 34.05 -14.71
C VAL A 473 3.51 34.69 -13.58
N LEU A 474 2.44 34.03 -13.17
CA LEU A 474 1.58 34.52 -12.10
C LEU A 474 2.31 34.27 -10.77
N SER A 475 2.66 35.33 -10.05
CA SER A 475 3.47 35.18 -8.83
C SER A 475 2.74 34.40 -7.74
N ASP A 476 1.41 34.48 -7.61
CA ASP A 476 0.69 34.05 -6.39
C ASP A 476 -0.23 32.83 -6.58
N VAL A 477 0.13 31.90 -7.46
CA VAL A 477 -0.69 30.70 -7.73
C VAL A 477 -0.81 29.80 -6.49
N GLU A 478 0.28 29.61 -5.76
CA GLU A 478 0.35 28.72 -4.60
C GLU A 478 -0.68 29.11 -3.53
N ASN A 479 -0.73 30.41 -3.25
CA ASN A 479 -1.65 31.02 -2.28
C ASN A 479 -3.10 30.87 -2.71
N ALA A 480 -3.39 31.10 -4.00
CA ALA A 480 -4.73 30.95 -4.53
C ALA A 480 -5.21 29.49 -4.47
N ILE A 481 -4.32 28.51 -4.71
CA ILE A 481 -4.67 27.09 -4.59
C ILE A 481 -5.06 26.75 -3.15
N LEU A 482 -4.24 27.16 -2.18
CA LEU A 482 -4.52 26.90 -0.77
C LEU A 482 -5.84 27.52 -0.29
N GLU A 483 -6.14 28.74 -0.72
CA GLU A 483 -7.32 29.49 -0.27
C GLU A 483 -8.61 29.09 -0.99
N LYS A 484 -8.54 28.53 -2.21
CA LYS A 484 -9.73 28.32 -3.05
C LYS A 484 -9.96 26.88 -3.47
N ASN A 485 -8.94 26.04 -3.45
CA ASN A 485 -9.01 24.71 -4.03
C ASN A 485 -8.96 23.57 -3.01
N ILE A 486 -8.22 23.72 -1.93
CA ILE A 486 -7.91 22.62 -1.00
C ILE A 486 -8.77 22.72 0.26
N TYR A 487 -9.59 21.68 0.52
CA TYR A 487 -10.50 21.58 1.66
C TYR A 487 -10.28 20.28 2.43
N GLY A 488 -10.35 20.32 3.75
CA GLY A 488 -10.09 19.17 4.60
C GLY A 488 -10.88 19.21 5.90
N VAL A 489 -11.40 18.06 6.31
CA VAL A 489 -12.06 17.89 7.61
C VAL A 489 -11.50 16.66 8.31
N ASP A 490 -11.20 16.80 9.60
CA ASP A 490 -10.82 15.70 10.47
C ASP A 490 -11.35 15.93 11.88
N ILE A 491 -11.68 14.84 12.59
CA ILE A 491 -12.19 14.90 13.95
C ILE A 491 -11.10 15.24 14.97
N ASN A 492 -9.84 14.93 14.64
CA ASN A 492 -8.68 15.16 15.48
C ASN A 492 -8.10 16.56 15.21
N GLU A 493 -8.03 17.40 16.25
CA GLU A 493 -7.58 18.79 16.16
C GLU A 493 -6.08 18.87 15.83
N GLU A 494 -5.29 17.98 16.41
CA GLU A 494 -3.85 17.89 16.19
C GLU A 494 -3.54 17.47 14.75
N ALA A 495 -4.32 16.54 14.17
CA ALA A 495 -4.19 16.15 12.76
C ALA A 495 -4.43 17.33 11.80
N ILE A 496 -5.38 18.21 12.14
CA ILE A 496 -5.67 19.42 11.38
C ILE A 496 -4.51 20.41 11.41
N GLU A 497 -3.90 20.64 12.59
CA GLU A 497 -2.74 21.54 12.69
C GLU A 497 -1.53 20.99 11.92
N ILE A 498 -1.34 19.67 11.96
CA ILE A 498 -0.35 18.95 11.15
C ILE A 498 -0.59 19.14 9.65
N ALA A 499 -1.83 18.96 9.19
CA ALA A 499 -2.18 19.11 7.78
C ALA A 499 -1.94 20.55 7.29
N LYS A 500 -2.32 21.55 8.09
CA LYS A 500 -2.06 22.97 7.79
C LYS A 500 -0.56 23.24 7.70
N LEU A 501 0.21 22.74 8.67
CA LEU A 501 1.66 22.90 8.68
C LEU A 501 2.29 22.27 7.43
N ALA A 502 1.92 21.03 7.07
CA ALA A 502 2.44 20.37 5.88
C ALA A 502 2.17 21.18 4.58
N LEU A 503 0.94 21.68 4.42
CA LEU A 503 0.54 22.51 3.27
C LEU A 503 1.31 23.85 3.23
N TRP A 504 1.51 24.51 4.37
CA TRP A 504 2.32 25.73 4.46
C TRP A 504 3.78 25.48 4.10
N LEU A 505 4.39 24.41 4.62
CA LEU A 505 5.78 24.07 4.33
C LEU A 505 6.01 23.77 2.84
N HIS A 506 4.99 23.23 2.15
CA HIS A 506 5.04 22.98 0.72
C HIS A 506 5.02 24.28 -0.11
N THR A 507 4.26 25.30 0.34
CA THR A 507 4.04 26.55 -0.41
C THR A 507 4.91 27.72 0.02
N ALA A 508 5.65 27.59 1.12
CA ALA A 508 6.43 28.69 1.67
C ALA A 508 7.56 29.16 0.74
N GLN A 509 7.63 30.48 0.52
CA GLN A 509 8.64 31.13 -0.33
C GLN A 509 9.26 32.36 0.36
N LYS A 510 10.56 32.57 0.12
CA LYS A 510 11.29 33.74 0.65
C LYS A 510 10.63 35.03 0.17
N GLY A 511 10.27 35.91 1.11
CA GLY A 511 9.72 37.23 0.77
C GLY A 511 8.19 37.32 0.74
N ARG A 512 7.45 36.25 1.05
CA ARG A 512 5.99 36.21 0.99
C ARG A 512 5.35 35.91 2.35
N LYS A 513 4.14 36.43 2.57
CA LYS A 513 3.33 36.10 3.74
C LYS A 513 2.67 34.73 3.54
N LEU A 514 2.51 33.99 4.64
CA LEU A 514 1.66 32.80 4.64
C LEU A 514 0.20 33.22 4.50
N THR A 515 -0.56 32.44 3.75
CA THR A 515 -2.02 32.60 3.63
C THR A 515 -2.74 32.02 4.83
N SER A 516 -3.94 32.54 5.08
CA SER A 516 -4.82 32.00 6.12
C SER A 516 -5.45 30.70 5.63
N LEU A 517 -4.89 29.55 6.02
CA LEU A 517 -5.47 28.22 5.77
C LEU A 517 -6.64 27.87 6.72
N SER A 518 -6.93 28.74 7.69
CA SER A 518 -7.87 28.47 8.78
C SER A 518 -9.27 28.08 8.31
N ASP A 519 -9.70 28.57 7.15
CA ASP A 519 -11.11 28.54 6.78
C ASP A 519 -11.47 27.35 5.89
N ASN A 520 -10.49 26.64 5.33
CA ASN A 520 -10.72 25.47 4.47
C ASN A 520 -10.35 24.13 5.13
N ILE A 521 -9.45 24.14 6.12
CA ILE A 521 -9.01 22.96 6.85
C ILE A 521 -9.57 23.03 8.28
N LYS A 522 -10.65 22.27 8.54
CA LYS A 522 -11.50 22.42 9.74
C LYS A 522 -11.54 21.17 10.61
N CYS A 523 -11.63 21.36 11.92
CA CYS A 523 -11.83 20.26 12.86
C CYS A 523 -13.33 19.98 13.03
N GLY A 524 -13.76 18.72 12.85
CA GLY A 524 -15.15 18.31 13.01
C GLY A 524 -15.44 16.86 12.65
N ASN A 525 -16.61 16.38 13.07
CA ASN A 525 -17.11 15.05 12.76
C ASN A 525 -17.87 15.07 11.43
N SER A 526 -17.20 14.60 10.39
CA SER A 526 -17.73 14.57 9.02
C SER A 526 -19.07 13.86 8.83
N LEU A 527 -19.48 12.98 9.75
CA LEU A 527 -20.73 12.22 9.66
C LEU A 527 -21.87 12.80 10.53
N ILE A 528 -21.56 13.57 11.57
CA ILE A 528 -22.51 13.99 12.61
C ILE A 528 -22.55 15.51 12.71
N GLU A 529 -23.71 16.08 12.42
CA GLU A 529 -23.96 17.53 12.50
C GLU A 529 -24.69 17.95 13.78
N ASP A 530 -25.16 16.97 14.56
CA ASP A 530 -25.95 17.20 15.76
C ASP A 530 -25.03 17.42 16.99
N PRO A 531 -25.05 18.61 17.61
CA PRO A 531 -24.28 18.91 18.81
C PRO A 531 -24.65 18.04 20.01
N GLU A 532 -25.87 17.48 20.08
CA GLU A 532 -26.26 16.59 21.17
C GLU A 532 -25.48 15.26 21.14
N ILE A 533 -24.98 14.87 19.96
CA ILE A 533 -24.27 13.60 19.75
C ILE A 533 -22.76 13.80 19.64
N ALA A 534 -22.33 14.83 18.90
CA ALA A 534 -20.92 15.09 18.62
C ALA A 534 -20.31 16.25 19.43
N GLY A 535 -21.10 16.96 20.24
CA GLY A 535 -20.62 18.08 21.06
C GLY A 535 -20.05 19.22 20.22
N ASP A 536 -18.88 19.71 20.62
CA ASP A 536 -18.10 20.72 19.90
C ASP A 536 -17.55 20.23 18.55
N LYS A 537 -17.55 18.92 18.31
CA LYS A 537 -17.15 18.31 17.04
C LYS A 537 -18.30 18.17 16.05
N ALA A 538 -19.52 18.59 16.36
CA ALA A 538 -20.61 18.55 15.39
C ALA A 538 -20.27 19.40 14.16
N PHE A 539 -20.42 18.83 12.96
CA PHE A 539 -20.00 19.48 11.72
C PHE A 539 -21.12 19.51 10.69
N ASN A 540 -21.59 20.71 10.35
CA ASN A 540 -22.58 20.92 9.28
C ASN A 540 -21.89 21.46 8.04
N TRP A 541 -21.73 20.60 7.03
CA TRP A 541 -21.02 20.91 5.80
C TRP A 541 -21.53 22.15 5.06
N GLU A 542 -22.85 22.35 4.98
CA GLU A 542 -23.46 23.48 4.27
C GLU A 542 -23.21 24.82 4.98
N LYS A 543 -23.23 24.82 6.32
CA LYS A 543 -22.92 26.01 7.13
C LYS A 543 -21.44 26.34 7.14
N GLU A 544 -20.60 25.31 7.16
CA GLU A 544 -19.15 25.48 7.24
C GLU A 544 -18.52 25.86 5.89
N PHE A 545 -19.11 25.45 4.77
CA PHE A 545 -18.61 25.75 3.41
C PHE A 545 -19.70 26.33 2.49
N PRO A 546 -20.33 27.46 2.85
CA PRO A 546 -21.51 27.97 2.15
C PRO A 546 -21.26 28.26 0.67
N ASP A 547 -20.06 28.77 0.32
CA ASP A 547 -19.70 29.08 -1.06
C ASP A 547 -19.61 27.82 -1.94
N VAL A 548 -19.17 26.70 -1.38
CA VAL A 548 -19.10 25.40 -2.09
C VAL A 548 -20.50 24.88 -2.34
N PHE A 549 -21.35 24.88 -1.31
CA PHE A 549 -22.71 24.34 -1.42
C PHE A 549 -23.65 25.23 -2.24
N SER A 550 -23.40 26.54 -2.29
CA SER A 550 -24.08 27.45 -3.23
C SER A 550 -23.85 27.06 -4.70
N LYS A 551 -22.74 26.37 -4.99
CA LYS A 551 -22.36 25.86 -6.33
C LYS A 551 -22.72 24.37 -6.52
N GLY A 552 -23.43 23.77 -5.58
CA GLY A 552 -23.94 22.40 -5.65
C GLY A 552 -23.03 21.31 -5.05
N GLY A 553 -22.02 21.69 -4.26
CA GLY A 553 -21.09 20.76 -3.61
C GLY A 553 -19.67 20.84 -4.18
N PHE A 554 -18.81 19.95 -3.70
CA PHE A 554 -17.39 19.89 -4.10
C PHE A 554 -17.22 19.32 -5.51
N ASP A 555 -16.22 19.82 -6.24
CA ASP A 555 -15.86 19.29 -7.55
C ASP A 555 -15.18 17.93 -7.49
N ILE A 556 -14.45 17.62 -6.41
CA ILE A 556 -13.83 16.32 -6.19
C ILE A 556 -13.87 15.97 -4.70
N ILE A 557 -14.19 14.71 -4.39
CA ILE A 557 -13.99 14.13 -3.05
C ILE A 557 -12.93 13.02 -3.16
N ILE A 558 -11.89 13.09 -2.35
CA ILE A 558 -10.80 12.10 -2.27
C ILE A 558 -10.52 11.76 -0.81
N GLY A 559 -9.87 10.64 -0.52
CA GLY A 559 -9.47 10.35 0.85
C GLY A 559 -9.30 8.89 1.21
N ASN A 560 -8.94 8.67 2.47
CA ASN A 560 -8.85 7.36 3.12
C ASN A 560 -9.71 7.34 4.39
N PRO A 561 -11.00 6.96 4.30
CA PRO A 561 -11.88 6.94 5.46
C PRO A 561 -11.44 5.91 6.51
N PRO A 562 -11.83 6.06 7.79
CA PRO A 562 -11.39 5.15 8.86
C PRO A 562 -11.91 3.71 8.72
N TYR A 563 -11.08 2.70 9.07
CA TYR A 563 -11.41 1.26 8.97
C TYR A 563 -11.84 0.64 10.30
N VAL A 564 -12.91 1.15 10.91
CA VAL A 564 -13.47 0.62 12.17
C VAL A 564 -14.56 -0.40 11.91
N SER A 565 -14.40 -1.61 12.45
CA SER A 565 -15.39 -2.68 12.33
C SER A 565 -16.60 -2.44 13.23
N ASN A 566 -17.77 -2.96 12.83
CA ASN A 566 -18.98 -2.90 13.67
C ASN A 566 -18.74 -3.37 15.12
N LYS A 567 -17.97 -4.46 15.27
CA LYS A 567 -17.62 -5.03 16.58
C LYS A 567 -16.79 -4.07 17.42
N ASP A 568 -15.87 -3.35 16.79
CA ASP A 568 -15.02 -2.40 17.50
C ASP A 568 -15.80 -1.14 17.86
N MET A 569 -16.70 -0.64 16.99
CA MET A 569 -17.59 0.48 17.32
C MET A 569 -18.42 0.19 18.58
N HIS A 570 -19.02 -1.00 18.69
CA HIS A 570 -19.76 -1.41 19.89
C HIS A 570 -18.85 -1.55 21.11
N ARG A 571 -17.64 -2.10 20.95
CA ARG A 571 -16.66 -2.21 22.05
C ARG A 571 -16.28 -0.83 22.59
N HIS A 572 -16.21 0.18 21.74
CA HIS A 572 -15.88 1.56 22.12
C HIS A 572 -17.11 2.38 22.55
N GLY A 573 -18.28 1.77 22.73
CA GLY A 573 -19.46 2.45 23.27
C GLY A 573 -20.11 3.44 22.31
N MET A 574 -19.91 3.30 20.99
CA MET A 574 -20.42 4.24 19.98
C MET A 574 -21.92 4.08 19.66
N GLN A 575 -22.76 3.66 20.63
CA GLN A 575 -24.14 3.27 20.34
C GLN A 575 -25.00 4.44 19.86
N ASN A 576 -24.83 5.63 20.43
CA ASN A 576 -25.58 6.82 20.02
C ASN A 576 -25.22 7.24 18.59
N GLN A 577 -23.93 7.16 18.24
CA GLN A 577 -23.45 7.44 16.89
C GLN A 577 -23.98 6.41 15.89
N ILE A 578 -23.95 5.11 16.25
CA ILE A 578 -24.52 4.03 15.42
C ILE A 578 -26.00 4.27 15.16
N ASN A 579 -26.78 4.62 16.19
CA ASN A 579 -28.21 4.90 16.05
C ASN A 579 -28.43 6.09 15.09
N HIS A 580 -27.69 7.18 15.28
CA HIS A 580 -27.76 8.35 14.41
C HIS A 580 -27.41 8.02 12.95
N TRP A 581 -26.36 7.24 12.72
CA TRP A 581 -25.97 6.84 11.36
C TRP A 581 -27.01 5.95 10.70
N ASN A 582 -27.62 5.02 11.46
CA ASN A 582 -28.69 4.16 10.95
C ASN A 582 -29.92 4.96 10.49
N ASP A 583 -30.23 6.06 11.20
CA ASP A 583 -31.34 6.95 10.85
C ASP A 583 -30.98 7.88 9.69
N LYS A 584 -29.74 8.37 9.63
CA LYS A 584 -29.28 9.37 8.66
C LYS A 584 -28.89 8.80 7.29
N PHE A 585 -28.30 7.60 7.25
CA PHE A 585 -27.67 7.02 6.06
C PHE A 585 -28.40 5.75 5.59
N GLU A 586 -28.80 5.72 4.32
CA GLU A 586 -29.48 4.54 3.72
C GLU A 586 -28.59 3.30 3.75
N SER A 587 -27.28 3.50 3.55
CA SER A 587 -26.26 2.44 3.58
C SER A 587 -26.05 1.83 4.97
N ALA A 588 -26.40 2.55 6.04
CA ALA A 588 -26.22 2.13 7.43
C ALA A 588 -27.43 1.40 8.03
N GLN A 589 -28.59 1.38 7.36
CA GLN A 589 -29.84 0.82 7.90
C GLN A 589 -29.77 -0.65 8.33
N SER A 590 -28.79 -1.41 7.81
CA SER A 590 -28.56 -2.81 8.23
C SER A 590 -28.09 -2.97 9.68
N GLY A 591 -27.59 -1.90 10.31
CA GLY A 591 -27.03 -1.90 11.67
C GLY A 591 -25.70 -2.66 11.83
N ASN A 592 -25.26 -3.39 10.80
CA ASN A 592 -24.06 -4.22 10.82
C ASN A 592 -23.11 -3.87 9.68
N TYR A 593 -22.48 -2.71 9.77
CA TYR A 593 -21.52 -2.17 8.80
C TYR A 593 -20.23 -1.72 9.48
N ASP A 594 -19.18 -1.58 8.69
CA ASP A 594 -17.94 -0.91 9.09
C ASP A 594 -18.07 0.60 8.76
N ILE A 595 -17.39 1.46 9.52
CA ILE A 595 -17.60 2.92 9.48
C ILE A 595 -17.31 3.57 8.11
N PHE A 596 -16.48 2.95 7.27
CA PHE A 596 -16.21 3.49 5.93
C PHE A 596 -17.47 3.51 5.03
N ILE A 597 -18.51 2.70 5.34
CA ILE A 597 -19.77 2.66 4.58
C ILE A 597 -20.51 4.01 4.63
N PRO A 598 -20.85 4.58 5.81
CA PRO A 598 -21.45 5.91 5.88
C PRO A 598 -20.53 7.02 5.37
N PHE A 599 -19.19 6.88 5.44
CA PHE A 599 -18.27 7.82 4.80
C PHE A 599 -18.40 7.85 3.27
N ILE A 600 -18.55 6.70 2.61
CA ILE A 600 -18.77 6.66 1.16
C ILE A 600 -20.08 7.38 0.81
N GLU A 601 -21.17 7.09 1.53
CA GLU A 601 -22.45 7.76 1.30
C GLU A 601 -22.35 9.29 1.58
N GLN A 602 -21.63 9.68 2.62
CA GLN A 602 -21.37 11.10 2.89
C GLN A 602 -20.60 11.75 1.73
N GLY A 603 -19.53 11.13 1.24
CA GLY A 603 -18.80 11.63 0.06
C GLY A 603 -19.70 11.77 -1.18
N MET A 604 -20.60 10.81 -1.40
CA MET A 604 -21.61 10.86 -2.48
C MET A 604 -22.60 12.03 -2.32
N ARG A 605 -22.95 12.39 -1.08
CA ARG A 605 -23.80 13.56 -0.78
C ARG A 605 -23.04 14.88 -1.03
N LEU A 606 -21.77 14.94 -0.63
CA LEU A 606 -20.91 16.13 -0.72
C LEU A 606 -20.47 16.48 -2.15
N VAL A 607 -20.30 15.47 -3.01
CA VAL A 607 -19.83 15.68 -4.39
C VAL A 607 -20.92 16.30 -5.27
N LYS A 608 -20.52 17.19 -6.16
CA LYS A 608 -21.38 17.85 -7.15
C LYS A 608 -21.78 16.90 -8.28
N GLU A 609 -22.81 17.28 -9.03
CA GLU A 609 -23.30 16.56 -10.21
C GLU A 609 -22.21 16.46 -11.31
N LYS A 610 -22.10 15.29 -11.96
CA LYS A 610 -21.10 14.92 -12.99
C LYS A 610 -19.65 14.91 -12.51
N GLN A 611 -19.44 14.90 -11.20
CA GLN A 611 -18.13 14.91 -10.57
C GLN A 611 -17.82 13.60 -9.85
N TYR A 612 -16.57 13.45 -9.40
CA TYR A 612 -16.02 12.19 -8.90
C TYR A 612 -15.75 12.19 -7.39
N LEU A 613 -16.05 11.05 -6.78
CA LEU A 613 -15.60 10.61 -5.46
C LEU A 613 -14.63 9.44 -5.67
N SER A 614 -13.48 9.45 -5.02
CA SER A 614 -12.57 8.30 -5.01
C SER A 614 -11.96 8.05 -3.64
N PHE A 615 -12.12 6.82 -3.12
CA PHE A 615 -11.61 6.43 -1.81
C PHE A 615 -10.82 5.13 -1.87
N ILE A 616 -9.79 5.04 -1.03
CA ILE A 616 -9.15 3.77 -0.68
C ILE A 616 -9.84 3.15 0.53
N ILE A 617 -10.36 1.93 0.38
CA ILE A 617 -11.16 1.21 1.38
C ILE A 617 -10.78 -0.28 1.46
N PRO A 618 -11.23 -1.04 2.47
CA PRO A 618 -10.98 -2.49 2.52
C PRO A 618 -11.77 -3.29 1.47
N ASN A 619 -11.14 -4.34 0.91
CA ASN A 619 -11.73 -5.27 -0.07
C ASN A 619 -12.98 -6.01 0.45
N LYS A 620 -13.19 -6.01 1.77
CA LYS A 620 -14.41 -6.49 2.43
C LYS A 620 -15.66 -5.86 1.82
N PHE A 621 -15.57 -4.63 1.31
CA PHE A 621 -16.64 -3.98 0.55
C PHE A 621 -17.19 -4.85 -0.59
N LEU A 622 -16.34 -5.61 -1.28
CA LEU A 622 -16.69 -6.41 -2.47
C LEU A 622 -17.46 -7.70 -2.16
N SER A 623 -17.46 -8.16 -0.91
CA SER A 623 -18.05 -9.46 -0.54
C SER A 623 -18.97 -9.40 0.69
N ALA A 624 -18.96 -8.30 1.44
CA ALA A 624 -19.79 -8.15 2.62
C ALA A 624 -21.25 -7.90 2.26
N LYS A 625 -22.16 -8.60 2.95
CA LYS A 625 -23.61 -8.44 2.76
C LYS A 625 -24.10 -7.02 3.08
N TYR A 626 -23.46 -6.34 4.02
CA TYR A 626 -23.85 -4.98 4.43
C TYR A 626 -23.54 -3.92 3.37
N SER A 627 -22.64 -4.19 2.41
CA SER A 627 -22.38 -3.28 1.29
C SER A 627 -23.57 -3.15 0.33
N LYS A 628 -24.50 -4.12 0.37
CA LYS A 628 -25.60 -4.20 -0.60
C LYS A 628 -26.47 -2.94 -0.62
N SER A 629 -26.81 -2.37 0.54
CA SER A 629 -27.62 -1.14 0.59
C SER A 629 -26.93 0.04 -0.09
N LEU A 630 -25.61 0.17 0.09
CA LEU A 630 -24.82 1.20 -0.58
C LEU A 630 -24.71 0.96 -2.09
N LEU A 631 -24.52 -0.30 -2.51
CA LEU A 631 -24.46 -0.68 -3.93
C LEU A 631 -25.81 -0.46 -4.63
N ASP A 632 -26.92 -0.75 -3.95
CA ASP A 632 -28.27 -0.43 -4.42
C ASP A 632 -28.46 1.09 -4.55
N LEU A 633 -27.95 1.88 -3.61
CA LEU A 633 -27.97 3.35 -3.70
C LEU A 633 -27.15 3.86 -4.90
N ILE A 634 -25.95 3.32 -5.10
CA ILE A 634 -25.10 3.64 -6.25
C ILE A 634 -25.86 3.37 -7.55
N SER A 635 -26.52 2.21 -7.66
CA SER A 635 -27.27 1.83 -8.87
C SER A 635 -28.45 2.73 -9.22
N LYS A 636 -28.98 3.49 -8.24
CA LYS A 636 -30.14 4.37 -8.43
C LYS A 636 -29.76 5.78 -8.92
N ASN A 637 -28.75 6.39 -8.30
CA ASN A 637 -28.49 7.83 -8.42
C ASN A 637 -27.02 8.17 -8.79
N TYR A 638 -26.16 7.17 -8.92
CA TYR A 638 -24.73 7.34 -9.14
C TYR A 638 -24.23 6.38 -10.23
N THR A 639 -22.96 6.48 -10.59
CA THR A 639 -22.28 5.53 -11.47
C THR A 639 -21.04 5.01 -10.77
N PHE A 640 -20.89 3.69 -10.72
CA PHE A 640 -19.64 3.06 -10.31
C PHE A 640 -18.70 3.07 -11.52
N GLU A 641 -17.63 3.88 -11.48
CA GLU A 641 -16.74 4.08 -12.63
C GLU A 641 -15.68 2.96 -12.71
N GLU A 642 -14.97 2.71 -11.62
CA GLU A 642 -13.90 1.69 -11.59
C GLU A 642 -13.64 1.15 -10.18
N VAL A 643 -13.12 -0.09 -10.10
CA VAL A 643 -12.57 -0.69 -8.88
C VAL A 643 -11.14 -1.12 -9.14
N ILE A 644 -10.20 -0.63 -8.34
CA ILE A 644 -8.83 -1.09 -8.40
C ILE A 644 -8.55 -1.95 -7.18
N ASP A 645 -8.05 -3.15 -7.40
CA ASP A 645 -7.83 -4.12 -6.36
C ASP A 645 -6.34 -4.34 -6.09
N TYR A 646 -5.86 -3.74 -4.99
CA TYR A 646 -4.51 -3.88 -4.46
C TYR A 646 -4.41 -4.95 -3.36
N SER A 647 -5.45 -5.78 -3.16
CA SER A 647 -5.47 -6.75 -2.05
C SER A 647 -4.38 -7.84 -2.11
N ASN A 648 -3.77 -8.05 -3.29
CA ASN A 648 -2.64 -8.96 -3.49
C ASN A 648 -1.27 -8.34 -3.14
N ILE A 649 -1.21 -7.03 -2.88
CA ILE A 649 0.03 -6.29 -2.64
C ILE A 649 0.05 -5.76 -1.20
N ASN A 650 1.22 -5.77 -0.59
CA ASN A 650 1.40 -5.17 0.74
C ASN A 650 1.52 -3.64 0.61
N VAL A 651 0.37 -2.96 0.48
CA VAL A 651 0.30 -1.49 0.33
C VAL A 651 0.71 -0.78 1.61
N PHE A 652 0.25 -1.25 2.77
CA PHE A 652 0.53 -0.66 4.07
C PHE A 652 1.53 -1.53 4.84
N THR A 653 2.75 -1.05 5.04
CA THR A 653 3.83 -1.82 5.68
C THR A 653 3.51 -2.27 7.11
N ASP A 654 2.74 -1.46 7.84
CA ASP A 654 2.45 -1.65 9.27
C ASP A 654 1.06 -2.28 9.53
N ALA A 655 0.30 -2.58 8.47
CA ALA A 655 -1.08 -3.04 8.58
C ALA A 655 -1.40 -4.18 7.62
N SER A 656 -1.89 -5.31 8.16
CA SER A 656 -2.42 -6.42 7.37
C SER A 656 -3.85 -6.12 6.89
N VAL A 657 -3.99 -5.14 6.00
CA VAL A 657 -5.25 -4.77 5.35
C VAL A 657 -5.17 -5.01 3.85
N TYR A 658 -6.33 -5.19 3.21
CA TYR A 658 -6.47 -5.52 1.80
C TYR A 658 -7.16 -4.37 1.07
N PRO A 659 -6.43 -3.35 0.63
CA PRO A 659 -7.06 -2.16 0.07
C PRO A 659 -7.57 -2.36 -1.34
N ILE A 660 -8.64 -1.64 -1.64
CA ILE A 660 -9.15 -1.38 -2.97
C ILE A 660 -9.38 0.12 -3.12
N ILE A 661 -9.29 0.63 -4.34
CA ILE A 661 -9.69 1.99 -4.69
C ILE A 661 -11.03 1.89 -5.41
N ILE A 662 -11.99 2.71 -5.02
CA ILE A 662 -13.27 2.82 -5.71
C ILE A 662 -13.42 4.23 -6.25
N THR A 663 -13.87 4.38 -7.50
CA THR A 663 -14.24 5.67 -8.08
C THR A 663 -15.72 5.65 -8.44
N ILE A 664 -16.46 6.64 -7.95
CA ILE A 664 -17.90 6.80 -8.14
C ILE A 664 -18.15 8.20 -8.70
N SER A 665 -19.01 8.32 -9.71
CA SER A 665 -19.49 9.63 -10.19
C SER A 665 -20.96 9.86 -9.87
N LYS A 666 -21.32 11.11 -9.62
CA LYS A 666 -22.72 11.49 -9.38
C LYS A 666 -23.40 11.83 -10.71
N ASN A 667 -24.41 11.05 -11.09
CA ASN A 667 -25.12 11.21 -12.35
C ASN A 667 -26.62 10.91 -12.15
N LYS A 668 -27.42 11.95 -11.88
CA LYS A 668 -28.89 11.92 -11.80
C LYS A 668 -29.54 11.57 -13.14
N GLN A 669 -28.82 11.68 -14.25
CA GLN A 669 -29.29 11.33 -15.60
C GLN A 669 -28.49 10.14 -16.16
N LYS A 670 -28.77 8.91 -15.74
CA LYS A 670 -28.29 7.72 -16.46
C LYS A 670 -29.36 6.64 -16.62
N GLN A 671 -29.21 5.91 -17.74
CA GLN A 671 -30.06 4.85 -18.25
C GLN A 671 -30.13 3.65 -17.29
N LYS A 672 -31.30 3.02 -17.19
CA LYS A 672 -31.54 1.76 -16.47
C LYS A 672 -30.45 0.70 -16.81
N ASN A 673 -29.93 0.03 -15.78
CA ASN A 673 -29.24 -1.28 -15.81
C ASN A 673 -27.72 -1.35 -16.10
N GLN A 674 -26.87 -0.46 -15.57
CA GLN A 674 -25.43 -0.74 -15.52
C GLN A 674 -25.04 -1.34 -14.15
N ASN A 675 -25.25 -2.65 -13.99
CA ASN A 675 -24.98 -3.39 -12.75
C ASN A 675 -23.53 -3.91 -12.66
N SER A 676 -22.68 -3.52 -13.62
CA SER A 676 -21.32 -4.02 -13.78
C SER A 676 -20.31 -2.90 -13.85
N VAL A 677 -19.15 -3.10 -13.26
CA VAL A 677 -18.00 -2.19 -13.29
C VAL A 677 -16.72 -2.95 -13.63
N ASP A 678 -15.75 -2.28 -14.25
CA ASP A 678 -14.42 -2.86 -14.46
C ASP A 678 -13.66 -2.90 -13.12
N ARG A 679 -13.18 -4.10 -12.77
CA ARG A 679 -12.30 -4.36 -11.64
C ARG A 679 -10.91 -4.73 -12.15
N ILE A 680 -9.90 -3.99 -11.73
CA ILE A 680 -8.51 -4.16 -12.14
C ILE A 680 -7.73 -4.77 -10.98
N ILE A 681 -7.31 -6.03 -11.11
CA ILE A 681 -6.57 -6.74 -10.06
C ILE A 681 -5.07 -6.55 -10.27
N VAL A 682 -4.41 -5.88 -9.33
CA VAL A 682 -2.98 -5.58 -9.42
C VAL A 682 -2.17 -6.70 -8.74
N GLU A 683 -1.39 -7.46 -9.52
CA GLU A 683 -0.63 -8.62 -9.01
C GLU A 683 0.83 -8.29 -8.67
N GLN A 684 1.47 -7.36 -9.40
CA GLN A 684 2.85 -6.91 -9.15
C GLN A 684 3.04 -5.47 -9.64
N GLY A 685 3.70 -4.62 -8.82
CA GLY A 685 3.96 -3.21 -9.17
C GLY A 685 2.79 -2.27 -8.85
N ALA A 686 3.02 -0.96 -9.02
CA ALA A 686 2.11 0.11 -8.62
C ALA A 686 1.13 0.55 -9.72
N PHE A 687 0.91 -0.24 -10.78
CA PHE A 687 0.17 0.21 -11.97
C PHE A 687 -0.92 -0.73 -12.42
N GLU A 688 -2.05 -0.13 -12.76
CA GLU A 688 -3.30 -0.76 -13.17
C GLU A 688 -3.34 -1.20 -14.62
N GLU A 689 -2.58 -0.56 -15.50
CA GLU A 689 -2.52 -0.90 -16.93
C GLU A 689 -1.99 -2.33 -17.18
N PHE A 690 -1.42 -2.96 -16.15
CA PHE A 690 -0.93 -4.35 -16.15
C PHE A 690 -1.77 -5.25 -15.24
N GLY A 691 -2.79 -4.69 -14.59
CA GLY A 691 -3.70 -5.46 -13.77
C GLY A 691 -4.61 -6.33 -14.63
N ILE A 692 -5.14 -7.39 -14.03
CA ILE A 692 -6.12 -8.25 -14.68
C ILE A 692 -7.46 -7.53 -14.66
N HIS A 693 -7.92 -7.08 -15.82
CA HIS A 693 -9.24 -6.47 -15.99
C HIS A 693 -10.33 -7.54 -15.96
N ARG A 694 -11.34 -7.34 -15.13
CA ARG A 694 -12.54 -8.19 -15.07
C ARG A 694 -13.79 -7.36 -14.88
N LYS A 695 -14.90 -7.73 -15.51
CA LYS A 695 -16.19 -7.15 -15.14
C LYS A 695 -16.71 -7.75 -13.85
N TRP A 696 -17.07 -6.89 -12.92
CA TRP A 696 -17.67 -7.23 -11.64
C TRP A 696 -19.12 -6.75 -11.59
N ASP A 697 -20.06 -7.69 -11.44
CA ASP A 697 -21.46 -7.41 -11.12
C ASP A 697 -21.57 -7.11 -9.62
N PHE A 698 -21.65 -5.83 -9.33
CA PHE A 698 -21.64 -5.34 -7.96
C PHE A 698 -22.99 -5.55 -7.25
N ILE A 699 -24.09 -5.75 -7.99
CA ILE A 699 -25.39 -6.06 -7.37
C ILE A 699 -25.42 -7.51 -6.86
N ASN A 700 -24.87 -8.44 -7.64
CA ASN A 700 -24.82 -9.85 -7.28
C ASN A 700 -23.50 -10.25 -6.58
N LEU A 701 -22.57 -9.31 -6.41
CA LEU A 701 -21.24 -9.51 -5.82
C LEU A 701 -20.48 -10.67 -6.51
N LYS A 702 -20.46 -10.69 -7.84
CA LYS A 702 -19.83 -11.76 -8.64
C LYS A 702 -19.12 -11.20 -9.87
N TYR A 703 -18.18 -11.94 -10.44
CA TYR A 703 -17.64 -11.59 -11.76
C TYR A 703 -18.65 -11.96 -12.86
N LEU A 704 -18.69 -11.15 -13.93
CA LEU A 704 -19.49 -11.40 -15.12
C LEU A 704 -18.70 -12.08 -16.23
N ASP A 705 -17.41 -11.81 -16.31
CA ASP A 705 -16.53 -12.32 -17.35
C ASP A 705 -15.51 -13.29 -16.75
N SER A 706 -15.24 -14.38 -17.45
CA SER A 706 -14.04 -15.18 -17.19
C SER A 706 -12.77 -14.55 -17.79
N ILE A 707 -11.61 -15.02 -17.31
CA ILE A 707 -10.31 -14.71 -17.90
C ILE A 707 -10.24 -15.19 -19.36
N ASP A 708 -10.91 -16.31 -19.66
CA ASP A 708 -10.91 -17.00 -20.95
C ASP A 708 -12.14 -17.92 -21.09
N LYS A 709 -12.50 -18.31 -22.31
CA LYS A 709 -13.73 -19.09 -22.59
C LYS A 709 -13.67 -20.49 -21.97
N GLU A 710 -12.48 -21.05 -21.87
CA GLU A 710 -12.21 -22.38 -21.35
C GLU A 710 -12.51 -22.43 -19.84
N SER A 711 -12.11 -21.41 -19.08
CA SER A 711 -12.44 -21.25 -17.67
C SER A 711 -13.95 -21.20 -17.41
N ASP A 712 -14.71 -20.45 -18.21
CA ASP A 712 -16.17 -20.35 -18.11
C ASP A 712 -16.86 -21.69 -18.41
N SER A 713 -16.36 -22.40 -19.42
CA SER A 713 -16.81 -23.74 -19.78
C SER A 713 -16.65 -24.70 -18.60
N ILE A 714 -15.46 -24.72 -17.96
CA ILE A 714 -15.19 -25.56 -16.79
C ILE A 714 -16.14 -25.22 -15.64
N ILE A 715 -16.31 -23.94 -15.30
CA ILE A 715 -17.21 -23.51 -14.22
C ILE A 715 -18.64 -23.93 -14.52
N SER A 716 -19.11 -23.72 -15.75
CA SER A 716 -20.46 -24.12 -16.15
C SER A 716 -20.67 -25.63 -16.04
N LYS A 717 -19.67 -26.43 -16.41
CA LYS A 717 -19.70 -27.90 -16.24
C LYS A 717 -19.78 -28.29 -14.77
N ILE A 718 -19.01 -27.63 -13.90
CA ILE A 718 -19.06 -27.87 -12.45
C ILE A 718 -20.41 -27.46 -11.87
N GLU A 719 -20.96 -26.30 -12.23
CA GLU A 719 -22.21 -25.79 -11.64
C GLU A 719 -23.49 -26.44 -12.18
N LYS A 720 -23.54 -26.81 -13.46
CA LYS A 720 -24.73 -27.44 -14.09
C LYS A 720 -24.88 -28.94 -13.79
N SER A 721 -24.06 -29.46 -12.89
CA SER A 721 -24.02 -30.85 -12.50
C SER A 721 -25.37 -31.38 -12.01
N LYS A 722 -25.88 -32.44 -12.65
CA LYS A 722 -27.00 -33.24 -12.14
C LYS A 722 -26.49 -34.28 -11.13
N ASN A 723 -27.36 -34.79 -10.24
CA ASN A 723 -27.04 -35.85 -9.27
C ASN A 723 -25.93 -35.49 -8.27
N THR A 724 -26.14 -34.41 -7.51
CA THR A 724 -25.20 -33.99 -6.47
C THR A 724 -25.42 -34.74 -5.15
N LEU A 725 -24.33 -35.05 -4.45
CA LEU A 725 -24.33 -35.60 -3.10
C LEU A 725 -24.72 -34.54 -2.05
N ASN A 726 -24.72 -33.25 -2.41
CA ASN A 726 -24.87 -32.13 -1.46
C ASN A 726 -26.11 -32.23 -0.56
N ASN A 727 -27.24 -32.72 -1.08
CA ASN A 727 -28.48 -32.84 -0.29
C ASN A 727 -28.40 -33.94 0.78
N ASP A 728 -27.47 -34.88 0.64
CA ASP A 728 -27.26 -36.00 1.56
C ASP A 728 -26.10 -35.74 2.56
N LEU A 729 -25.49 -34.55 2.50
CA LEU A 729 -24.35 -34.16 3.32
C LEU A 729 -24.76 -33.07 4.31
N SER A 730 -24.25 -33.15 5.53
CA SER A 730 -24.34 -32.06 6.50
C SER A 730 -22.99 -31.36 6.69
N PHE A 731 -23.02 -30.05 6.83
CA PHE A 731 -21.82 -29.21 6.92
C PHE A 731 -21.77 -28.56 8.30
N GLU A 732 -20.82 -29.00 9.11
CA GLU A 732 -20.80 -28.73 10.54
C GLU A 732 -19.50 -28.00 10.93
N PRO A 733 -19.58 -26.87 11.64
CA PRO A 733 -18.39 -26.17 12.09
C PRO A 733 -17.72 -26.94 13.24
N GLY A 734 -16.40 -26.78 13.38
CA GLY A 734 -15.64 -27.25 14.53
C GLY A 734 -15.99 -26.51 15.82
N ILE A 735 -15.10 -26.58 16.81
CA ILE A 735 -15.20 -25.80 18.05
C ILE A 735 -14.96 -24.33 17.69
N ASN A 736 -15.81 -23.39 18.08
CA ASN A 736 -15.52 -21.97 17.87
C ASN A 736 -14.64 -21.39 18.99
N GLY A 737 -14.04 -20.22 18.77
CA GLY A 737 -13.07 -19.63 19.71
C GLY A 737 -13.64 -19.35 21.11
N PHE A 738 -14.95 -19.08 21.22
CA PHE A 738 -15.63 -18.90 22.51
C PHE A 738 -15.79 -20.25 23.22
N GLN A 739 -16.36 -21.25 22.54
CA GLN A 739 -16.52 -22.62 23.05
C GLN A 739 -15.20 -23.22 23.53
N PHE A 740 -14.12 -23.00 22.79
CA PHE A 740 -12.81 -23.53 23.18
C PHE A 740 -12.35 -22.99 24.54
N THR A 741 -12.74 -21.76 24.92
CA THR A 741 -12.37 -21.19 26.22
C THR A 741 -12.80 -22.08 27.37
N ASN A 742 -13.95 -22.74 27.23
CA ASN A 742 -14.44 -23.72 28.20
C ASN A 742 -13.85 -25.11 27.92
N TYR A 743 -13.83 -25.56 26.66
CA TYR A 743 -13.42 -26.92 26.31
C TYR A 743 -11.93 -27.18 26.54
N ALA A 744 -11.10 -26.13 26.64
CA ALA A 744 -9.68 -26.24 26.94
C ALA A 744 -9.39 -27.02 28.23
N GLN A 745 -10.35 -27.05 29.18
CA GLN A 745 -10.26 -27.82 30.42
C GLN A 745 -10.29 -29.34 30.17
N CYS A 746 -10.92 -29.76 29.07
CA CYS A 746 -11.02 -31.16 28.65
C CYS A 746 -9.88 -31.59 27.72
N VAL A 747 -8.89 -30.71 27.46
CA VAL A 747 -7.80 -30.96 26.49
C VAL A 747 -6.51 -31.34 27.21
N THR A 748 -5.90 -32.46 26.81
CA THR A 748 -4.68 -33.00 27.43
C THR A 748 -3.62 -33.38 26.40
N ASP A 749 -2.36 -33.41 26.83
CA ASP A 749 -1.25 -33.94 26.04
C ASP A 749 -1.26 -35.46 26.10
N GLY A 750 -1.56 -36.12 24.98
CA GLY A 750 -1.71 -37.59 24.93
C GLY A 750 -3.10 -38.11 25.29
N LYS A 751 -3.32 -39.38 24.96
CA LYS A 751 -4.58 -40.10 25.14
C LYS A 751 -4.77 -40.47 26.61
N ILE A 752 -5.93 -40.17 27.19
CA ILE A 752 -6.25 -40.50 28.59
C ILE A 752 -7.08 -41.79 28.67
N ASN A 753 -8.07 -41.94 27.81
CA ASN A 753 -8.98 -43.09 27.79
C ASN A 753 -9.47 -43.34 26.35
N ASP A 754 -10.24 -44.41 26.15
CA ASP A 754 -10.74 -44.78 24.82
C ASP A 754 -11.77 -43.80 24.25
N ASP A 755 -12.42 -43.02 25.11
CA ASP A 755 -13.30 -41.92 24.70
C ASP A 755 -12.54 -40.65 24.30
N SER A 756 -11.21 -40.61 24.45
CA SER A 756 -10.41 -39.45 24.06
C SER A 756 -10.30 -39.33 22.53
N LYS A 757 -10.65 -38.17 21.98
CA LYS A 757 -10.56 -37.87 20.54
C LYS A 757 -9.37 -36.97 20.24
N ARG A 758 -8.67 -37.18 19.12
CA ARG A 758 -7.53 -36.34 18.72
C ARG A 758 -8.01 -34.95 18.33
N LEU A 759 -7.53 -33.92 19.02
CA LEU A 759 -7.88 -32.55 18.71
C LEU A 759 -7.14 -32.10 17.45
N THR A 760 -7.89 -31.62 16.45
CA THR A 760 -7.34 -31.29 15.12
C THR A 760 -7.60 -29.84 14.77
N VAL A 761 -6.55 -29.13 14.36
CA VAL A 761 -6.60 -27.73 13.91
C VAL A 761 -6.35 -27.63 12.41
N THR A 762 -6.58 -26.45 11.83
CA THR A 762 -6.39 -26.20 10.39
C THR A 762 -5.01 -26.62 9.88
N GLY A 763 -3.94 -26.40 10.65
CA GLY A 763 -2.57 -26.73 10.25
C GLY A 763 -2.17 -28.18 10.50
N SER A 764 -3.12 -29.06 10.85
CA SER A 764 -2.88 -30.50 11.04
C SER A 764 -3.67 -31.34 10.04
N ILE A 765 -4.30 -30.71 9.06
CA ILE A 765 -5.05 -31.36 7.99
C ILE A 765 -4.28 -31.07 6.71
N ASP A 766 -3.68 -32.12 6.15
CA ASP A 766 -3.11 -32.11 4.82
C ASP A 766 -3.97 -33.00 3.92
N PRO A 767 -3.87 -32.94 2.58
CA PRO A 767 -4.69 -33.78 1.72
C PRO A 767 -4.48 -35.26 2.07
N HIS A 768 -5.56 -35.96 2.39
CA HIS A 768 -5.60 -37.41 2.70
C HIS A 768 -4.94 -37.84 4.02
N ILE A 769 -4.41 -36.93 4.84
CA ILE A 769 -3.77 -37.27 6.13
C ILE A 769 -4.02 -36.23 7.24
N PHE A 770 -3.91 -36.69 8.50
CA PHE A 770 -3.90 -35.83 9.70
C PHE A 770 -2.50 -35.87 10.35
N THR A 771 -1.80 -34.73 10.42
CA THR A 771 -0.38 -34.64 10.82
C THR A 771 -0.19 -34.17 12.28
N ASN A 772 -1.13 -34.53 13.18
CA ASN A 772 -1.32 -34.00 14.55
C ASN A 772 -0.13 -34.21 15.54
N ASN A 773 1.00 -33.53 15.32
CA ASN A 773 2.20 -33.66 16.15
C ASN A 773 2.29 -32.60 17.27
N ILE A 774 2.20 -31.32 16.94
CA ILE A 774 2.21 -30.20 17.89
C ILE A 774 1.14 -29.19 17.48
N THR A 775 0.28 -28.81 18.41
CA THR A 775 -0.82 -27.86 18.17
C THR A 775 -0.67 -26.66 19.08
N ARG A 776 -0.47 -25.49 18.50
CA ARG A 776 -0.45 -24.23 19.25
C ARG A 776 -1.85 -23.63 19.33
N TYR A 777 -2.32 -23.35 20.54
CA TYR A 777 -3.59 -22.68 20.76
C TYR A 777 -3.54 -21.73 21.95
N LYS A 778 -4.08 -20.50 21.80
CA LYS A 778 -4.04 -19.42 22.82
C LYS A 778 -2.65 -19.22 23.48
N LYS A 779 -1.59 -19.27 22.68
CA LYS A 779 -0.18 -19.15 23.12
C LYS A 779 0.35 -20.31 23.99
N LYS A 780 -0.39 -21.42 24.10
CA LYS A 780 0.08 -22.69 24.68
C LYS A 780 0.33 -23.69 23.56
N ASP A 781 1.41 -24.45 23.67
CA ASP A 781 1.71 -25.56 22.77
C ASP A 781 1.23 -26.86 23.44
N TYR A 782 0.46 -27.66 22.69
CA TYR A 782 0.03 -28.99 23.09
C TYR A 782 0.76 -30.03 22.25
N ILE A 783 1.21 -31.11 22.89
CA ILE A 783 1.95 -32.20 22.25
C ILE A 783 0.97 -33.36 22.06
N LYS A 784 0.64 -33.68 20.80
CA LYS A 784 -0.36 -34.70 20.44
C LYS A 784 -1.67 -34.55 21.26
N PRO A 785 -2.40 -33.44 21.11
CA PRO A 785 -3.54 -33.13 21.97
C PRO A 785 -4.73 -34.08 21.76
N PHE A 786 -5.38 -34.41 22.86
CA PHE A 786 -6.68 -35.10 22.88
C PHE A 786 -7.71 -34.26 23.64
N ILE A 787 -8.98 -34.44 23.29
CA ILE A 787 -10.13 -33.93 24.05
C ILE A 787 -10.95 -35.10 24.59
N THR A 788 -11.31 -35.03 25.87
CA THR A 788 -12.10 -36.05 26.56
C THR A 788 -13.53 -35.54 26.78
N TYR A 789 -14.51 -36.44 26.73
CA TYR A 789 -15.90 -36.08 26.98
C TYR A 789 -16.12 -35.67 28.43
N ASP A 790 -16.84 -34.58 28.62
CA ASP A 790 -17.35 -34.13 29.90
C ASP A 790 -18.76 -33.56 29.64
N SER A 791 -19.79 -34.15 30.24
CA SER A 791 -21.18 -33.78 30.00
C SER A 791 -21.56 -32.41 30.56
N GLU A 792 -20.80 -31.86 31.52
CA GLU A 792 -21.03 -30.52 32.06
C GLU A 792 -20.46 -29.43 31.15
N ILE A 793 -19.42 -29.76 30.37
CA ILE A 793 -18.69 -28.81 29.52
C ILE A 793 -19.08 -28.95 28.05
N ILE A 794 -19.18 -30.18 27.54
CA ILE A 794 -19.42 -30.50 26.13
C ILE A 794 -20.81 -31.12 25.99
N SER A 795 -21.69 -30.47 25.23
CA SER A 795 -23.02 -31.00 24.96
C SER A 795 -22.96 -32.35 24.22
N GLU A 796 -23.87 -33.26 24.56
CA GLU A 796 -24.00 -34.57 23.92
C GLU A 796 -24.10 -34.48 22.39
N GLY A 797 -24.86 -33.52 21.85
CA GLY A 797 -24.97 -33.31 20.41
C GLY A 797 -23.64 -32.94 19.72
N LYS A 798 -22.79 -32.14 20.38
CA LYS A 798 -21.46 -31.79 19.87
C LYS A 798 -20.50 -32.98 19.95
N TRP A 799 -20.59 -33.77 21.02
CA TRP A 799 -19.80 -34.99 21.15
C TRP A 799 -20.20 -36.06 20.12
N ALA A 800 -21.50 -36.24 19.89
CA ALA A 800 -22.01 -37.12 18.85
C ALA A 800 -21.48 -36.73 17.45
N LEU A 801 -21.33 -35.43 17.17
CA LEU A 801 -20.67 -34.98 15.93
C LEU A 801 -19.21 -35.43 15.86
N PHE A 802 -18.45 -35.40 16.96
CA PHE A 802 -17.07 -35.87 17.00
C PHE A 802 -16.96 -37.38 16.77
N CYS A 803 -17.98 -38.15 17.15
CA CYS A 803 -17.98 -39.60 16.94
C CYS A 803 -18.46 -40.05 15.54
N LYS A 804 -19.06 -39.18 14.74
CA LYS A 804 -19.55 -39.53 13.40
C LYS A 804 -18.41 -39.61 12.37
N PRO A 805 -18.50 -40.49 11.35
CA PRO A 805 -17.66 -40.39 10.17
C PRO A 805 -17.78 -39.01 9.51
N LYS A 806 -16.65 -38.43 9.09
CA LYS A 806 -16.62 -37.08 8.50
C LYS A 806 -15.38 -36.83 7.67
N VAL A 807 -15.50 -36.00 6.64
CA VAL A 807 -14.36 -35.36 5.99
C VAL A 807 -14.11 -34.02 6.66
N MET A 808 -12.93 -33.83 7.22
CA MET A 808 -12.52 -32.59 7.87
C MET A 808 -11.72 -31.73 6.88
N VAL A 809 -12.06 -30.46 6.80
CA VAL A 809 -11.49 -29.48 5.87
C VAL A 809 -10.81 -28.36 6.63
N ALA A 810 -9.59 -28.02 6.23
CA ALA A 810 -8.83 -26.90 6.77
C ALA A 810 -9.55 -25.56 6.52
N GLY A 811 -9.70 -24.72 7.55
CA GLY A 811 -10.42 -23.45 7.47
C GLY A 811 -9.57 -22.27 6.97
N MET A 812 -8.25 -22.38 7.02
CA MET A 812 -7.33 -21.37 6.49
C MET A 812 -6.26 -22.05 5.66
N THR A 813 -6.35 -21.93 4.34
CA THR A 813 -5.44 -22.66 3.46
C THR A 813 -5.23 -21.97 2.11
N LYS A 814 -4.14 -22.29 1.43
CA LYS A 814 -3.84 -21.82 0.06
C LYS A 814 -4.54 -22.66 -1.01
N ILE A 815 -4.73 -23.93 -0.70
CA ILE A 815 -5.40 -24.95 -1.52
C ILE A 815 -6.35 -25.70 -0.58
N ILE A 816 -7.54 -26.11 -1.01
CA ILE A 816 -8.39 -26.91 -0.13
C ILE A 816 -7.66 -28.20 0.26
N GLU A 817 -7.57 -28.43 1.56
CA GLU A 817 -6.97 -29.60 2.17
C GLU A 817 -8.04 -30.30 3.02
N ALA A 818 -8.27 -31.58 2.74
CA ALA A 818 -9.25 -32.37 3.45
C ALA A 818 -8.83 -33.82 3.69
N SER A 819 -9.32 -34.39 4.79
CA SER A 819 -9.02 -35.74 5.24
C SER A 819 -10.23 -36.41 5.88
N LEU A 820 -10.40 -37.71 5.62
CA LEU A 820 -11.50 -38.53 6.09
C LEU A 820 -11.16 -39.15 7.44
N ASP A 821 -11.98 -38.82 8.42
CA ASP A 821 -12.11 -39.56 9.66
C ASP A 821 -13.25 -40.59 9.49
N SER A 822 -12.90 -41.82 9.12
CA SER A 822 -13.88 -42.89 8.88
C SER A 822 -14.43 -43.51 10.18
N LYS A 823 -13.77 -43.28 11.32
CA LYS A 823 -14.07 -43.91 12.61
C LYS A 823 -14.57 -42.94 13.68
N GLY A 824 -14.54 -41.64 13.42
CA GLY A 824 -14.89 -40.63 14.43
C GLY A 824 -13.83 -40.52 15.52
N GLU A 825 -12.54 -40.60 15.18
CA GLU A 825 -11.41 -40.52 16.11
C GLU A 825 -10.93 -39.08 16.34
N TYR A 826 -11.37 -38.11 15.53
CA TYR A 826 -10.85 -36.75 15.52
C TYR A 826 -11.93 -35.72 15.88
N ALA A 827 -11.55 -34.76 16.71
CA ALA A 827 -12.38 -33.62 17.12
C ALA A 827 -11.95 -32.34 16.36
N PRO A 828 -12.82 -31.75 15.52
CA PRO A 828 -12.54 -30.50 14.81
C PRO A 828 -12.46 -29.32 15.77
N ALA A 829 -11.31 -28.66 15.85
CA ALA A 829 -11.10 -27.46 16.66
C ALA A 829 -11.49 -26.17 15.89
N VAL A 830 -10.92 -25.03 16.30
CA VAL A 830 -11.18 -23.73 15.66
C VAL A 830 -10.67 -23.70 14.24
N SER A 831 -11.48 -23.13 13.34
CA SER A 831 -11.20 -23.01 11.91
C SER A 831 -10.99 -24.37 11.24
N VAL A 832 -11.76 -25.38 11.66
CA VAL A 832 -11.88 -26.67 10.97
C VAL A 832 -13.36 -26.91 10.72
N TYR A 833 -13.69 -27.39 9.52
CA TYR A 833 -15.07 -27.63 9.09
C TYR A 833 -15.24 -29.12 8.75
N SER A 834 -16.41 -29.67 9.02
CA SER A 834 -16.69 -31.10 8.82
C SER A 834 -17.83 -31.29 7.83
N ILE A 835 -17.63 -32.19 6.88
CA ILE A 835 -18.65 -32.70 5.98
C ILE A 835 -19.02 -34.09 6.48
N CYS A 836 -20.25 -34.26 6.96
CA CYS A 836 -20.76 -35.51 7.52
C CYS A 836 -21.74 -36.17 6.54
N GLY A 837 -21.76 -37.50 6.52
CA GLY A 837 -22.60 -38.30 5.64
C GLY A 837 -22.31 -39.79 5.78
N GLU A 838 -22.93 -40.60 4.93
CA GLU A 838 -22.62 -42.03 4.82
C GLU A 838 -21.19 -42.26 4.31
N LEU A 839 -20.52 -43.30 4.82
CA LEU A 839 -19.10 -43.53 4.57
C LEU A 839 -18.76 -43.64 3.08
N ASP A 840 -19.58 -44.32 2.30
CA ASP A 840 -19.41 -44.47 0.85
C ASP A 840 -19.49 -43.14 0.09
N LYS A 841 -20.30 -42.19 0.58
CA LYS A 841 -20.37 -40.83 0.04
C LYS A 841 -19.16 -40.01 0.47
N LEU A 842 -18.68 -40.21 1.70
CA LEU A 842 -17.51 -39.50 2.22
C LEU A 842 -16.22 -39.88 1.50
N TYR A 843 -16.06 -41.13 1.05
CA TYR A 843 -14.95 -41.51 0.16
C TYR A 843 -14.97 -40.70 -1.13
N GLN A 844 -16.13 -40.55 -1.76
CA GLN A 844 -16.28 -39.73 -2.98
C GLN A 844 -16.01 -38.26 -2.71
N VAL A 845 -16.49 -37.72 -1.59
CA VAL A 845 -16.24 -36.33 -1.18
C VAL A 845 -14.75 -36.06 -1.01
N GLN A 846 -14.00 -36.93 -0.31
CA GLN A 846 -12.56 -36.75 -0.13
C GLN A 846 -11.82 -36.78 -1.47
N LEU A 847 -12.15 -37.71 -2.36
CA LEU A 847 -11.54 -37.82 -3.69
C LEU A 847 -11.78 -36.52 -4.48
N ILE A 848 -13.03 -36.05 -4.52
CA ILE A 848 -13.42 -34.86 -5.31
C ILE A 848 -12.79 -33.58 -4.72
N ILE A 849 -12.88 -33.38 -3.40
CA ILE A 849 -12.48 -32.12 -2.78
C ILE A 849 -10.97 -31.85 -2.85
N ASN A 850 -10.15 -32.91 -2.80
CA ASN A 850 -8.69 -32.79 -2.92
C ASN A 850 -8.19 -32.76 -4.36
N SER A 851 -9.07 -32.94 -5.36
CA SER A 851 -8.68 -32.91 -6.78
C SER A 851 -8.15 -31.54 -7.21
N LYS A 852 -7.32 -31.54 -8.25
CA LYS A 852 -6.82 -30.30 -8.87
C LYS A 852 -7.94 -29.45 -9.46
N LEU A 853 -9.00 -30.09 -9.97
CA LEU A 853 -10.15 -29.41 -10.55
C LEU A 853 -10.92 -28.59 -9.51
N ILE A 854 -11.27 -29.20 -8.37
CA ILE A 854 -12.03 -28.52 -7.33
C ILE A 854 -11.17 -27.46 -6.64
N ASN A 855 -9.87 -27.71 -6.46
CA ASN A 855 -8.93 -26.71 -6.00
C ASN A 855 -8.89 -25.48 -6.91
N TRP A 856 -8.75 -25.70 -8.23
CA TRP A 856 -8.79 -24.63 -9.23
C TRP A 856 -10.11 -23.87 -9.18
N PHE A 857 -11.24 -24.57 -9.21
CA PHE A 857 -12.58 -23.99 -9.18
C PHE A 857 -12.81 -23.15 -7.92
N PHE A 858 -12.41 -23.66 -6.76
CA PHE A 858 -12.61 -22.96 -5.49
C PHE A 858 -11.80 -21.67 -5.42
N ARG A 859 -10.52 -21.72 -5.82
CA ARG A 859 -9.67 -20.53 -5.89
C ARG A 859 -10.19 -19.51 -6.89
N TYR A 860 -10.71 -19.98 -8.02
CA TYR A 860 -11.29 -19.10 -9.03
C TYR A 860 -12.58 -18.43 -8.54
N LYS A 861 -13.54 -19.23 -8.09
CA LYS A 861 -14.89 -18.81 -7.70
C LYS A 861 -14.92 -17.94 -6.45
N PHE A 862 -13.96 -18.15 -5.53
CA PHE A 862 -13.85 -17.39 -4.28
C PHE A 862 -12.58 -16.55 -4.22
N SER A 863 -12.06 -16.16 -5.38
CA SER A 863 -10.87 -15.31 -5.50
C SER A 863 -11.02 -13.97 -4.79
N ASP A 864 -12.24 -13.46 -4.61
CA ASP A 864 -12.55 -12.25 -3.84
C ASP A 864 -12.37 -12.41 -2.32
N LYS A 865 -12.19 -13.64 -1.82
CA LYS A 865 -12.08 -13.97 -0.39
C LYS A 865 -10.67 -14.30 0.08
N HIS A 866 -9.67 -14.00 -0.75
CA HIS A 866 -8.29 -14.23 -0.39
C HIS A 866 -7.81 -13.25 0.71
N MET A 867 -6.82 -13.72 1.46
CA MET A 867 -6.06 -13.02 2.48
C MET A 867 -4.58 -12.97 2.04
N ALA A 868 -3.75 -12.24 2.78
CA ALA A 868 -2.34 -12.03 2.50
C ALA A 868 -1.62 -13.35 2.30
N GLY A 869 -0.77 -13.42 1.26
CA GLY A 869 -0.04 -14.63 0.91
C GLY A 869 -0.86 -15.70 0.17
N GLY A 870 -2.05 -15.34 -0.32
CA GLY A 870 -2.91 -16.19 -1.15
C GLY A 870 -3.76 -17.20 -0.38
N TYR A 871 -3.93 -17.01 0.93
CA TYR A 871 -4.76 -17.89 1.77
C TYR A 871 -6.25 -17.57 1.59
N ILE A 872 -7.12 -18.58 1.60
CA ILE A 872 -8.57 -18.42 1.58
C ILE A 872 -9.14 -18.88 2.92
N SER A 873 -10.06 -18.08 3.48
CA SER A 873 -10.83 -18.48 4.65
C SER A 873 -12.02 -19.35 4.22
N VAL A 874 -11.85 -20.66 4.34
CA VAL A 874 -12.90 -21.65 4.06
C VAL A 874 -13.93 -21.60 5.19
N ASN A 875 -15.22 -21.79 4.86
CA ASN A 875 -16.29 -22.00 5.82
C ASN A 875 -17.44 -22.80 5.20
N ASN A 876 -18.41 -23.22 6.03
CA ASN A 876 -19.54 -24.05 5.57
C ASN A 876 -20.34 -23.44 4.42
N LEU A 877 -20.52 -22.12 4.40
CA LEU A 877 -21.26 -21.45 3.32
C LEU A 877 -20.52 -21.53 1.98
N LEU A 878 -19.20 -21.61 2.00
CA LEU A 878 -18.39 -21.82 0.79
C LEU A 878 -18.38 -23.29 0.38
N LEU A 879 -18.21 -24.20 1.34
CA LEU A 879 -18.21 -25.65 1.09
C LEU A 879 -19.53 -26.14 0.48
N GLN A 880 -20.67 -25.60 0.95
CA GLN A 880 -21.99 -25.91 0.40
C GLN A 880 -22.16 -25.52 -1.07
N LYS A 881 -21.35 -24.57 -1.57
CA LYS A 881 -21.38 -24.12 -2.97
C LYS A 881 -20.54 -24.99 -3.91
N ILE A 882 -19.83 -25.99 -3.39
CA ILE A 882 -19.10 -26.98 -4.19
C ILE A 882 -20.09 -28.10 -4.54
N PRO A 883 -20.42 -28.33 -5.82
CA PRO A 883 -21.36 -29.36 -6.22
C PRO A 883 -20.64 -30.72 -6.33
N PHE A 884 -20.76 -31.57 -5.33
CA PHE A 884 -20.15 -32.90 -5.32
C PHE A 884 -20.96 -33.87 -6.19
N ARG A 885 -20.49 -34.22 -7.39
CA ARG A 885 -21.13 -35.25 -8.23
C ARG A 885 -20.96 -36.65 -7.64
N GLN A 886 -21.98 -37.49 -7.78
CA GLN A 886 -21.90 -38.90 -7.41
C GLN A 886 -21.05 -39.69 -8.42
N ILE A 887 -20.09 -40.47 -7.91
CA ILE A 887 -19.24 -41.38 -8.68
C ILE A 887 -19.92 -42.76 -8.75
N THR A 888 -19.92 -43.36 -9.93
CA THR A 888 -20.62 -44.64 -10.18
C THR A 888 -19.88 -45.84 -9.58
N ASP A 889 -18.54 -45.88 -9.69
CA ASP A 889 -17.71 -46.94 -9.11
C ASP A 889 -17.23 -46.57 -7.70
N VAL A 890 -18.09 -46.85 -6.72
CA VAL A 890 -17.80 -46.59 -5.30
C VAL A 890 -16.68 -47.50 -4.78
N SER A 891 -16.56 -48.73 -5.30
CA SER A 891 -15.54 -49.69 -4.87
C SER A 891 -14.14 -49.23 -5.28
N GLN A 892 -13.95 -48.80 -6.52
CA GLN A 892 -12.68 -48.23 -6.97
C GLN A 892 -12.34 -46.94 -6.20
N THR A 893 -13.32 -46.06 -6.01
CA THR A 893 -13.17 -44.80 -5.26
C THR A 893 -12.62 -45.07 -3.86
N LYS A 894 -13.22 -46.03 -3.15
CA LYS A 894 -12.80 -46.41 -1.80
C LYS A 894 -11.35 -46.89 -1.77
N VAL A 895 -10.97 -47.78 -2.68
CA VAL A 895 -9.59 -48.31 -2.78
C VAL A 895 -8.58 -47.18 -3.01
N LEU A 896 -8.86 -46.27 -3.94
CA LEU A 896 -7.97 -45.15 -4.23
C LEU A 896 -7.79 -44.21 -3.05
N VAL A 897 -8.87 -43.92 -2.32
CA VAL A 897 -8.81 -43.09 -1.11
C VAL A 897 -8.05 -43.80 0.02
N GLU A 898 -8.33 -45.08 0.27
CA GLU A 898 -7.64 -45.84 1.31
C GLU A 898 -6.13 -45.94 0.99
N ASN A 899 -5.76 -46.15 -0.27
CA ASN A 899 -4.37 -46.12 -0.72
C ASN A 899 -3.73 -44.74 -0.52
N ALA A 900 -4.42 -43.67 -0.91
CA ALA A 900 -3.93 -42.29 -0.75
C ALA A 900 -3.62 -41.98 0.73
N ASN A 901 -4.55 -42.35 1.62
CA ASN A 901 -4.40 -42.15 3.06
C ASN A 901 -3.27 -43.02 3.62
N LYS A 902 -3.20 -44.29 3.22
CA LYS A 902 -2.18 -45.26 3.66
C LYS A 902 -0.76 -44.84 3.28
N TYR A 903 -0.51 -44.55 2.01
CA TYR A 903 0.85 -44.24 1.54
C TYR A 903 1.41 -42.99 2.20
N ARG A 904 0.59 -41.94 2.38
CA ARG A 904 1.01 -40.72 3.07
C ARG A 904 1.30 -40.96 4.55
N LEU A 905 0.51 -41.81 5.21
CA LEU A 905 0.75 -42.19 6.60
C LEU A 905 2.05 -42.98 6.75
N GLU A 906 2.36 -43.86 5.79
CA GLU A 906 3.64 -44.58 5.76
C GLU A 906 4.82 -43.64 5.56
N VAL A 907 4.72 -42.65 4.66
CA VAL A 907 5.75 -41.60 4.50
C VAL A 907 5.96 -40.81 5.79
N GLU A 908 4.89 -40.32 6.43
CA GLU A 908 5.00 -39.59 7.69
C GLU A 908 5.62 -40.46 8.80
N THR A 909 5.25 -41.75 8.85
CA THR A 909 5.79 -42.70 9.82
C THR A 909 7.29 -42.91 9.61
N LEU A 910 7.74 -43.16 8.37
CA LEU A 910 9.16 -43.32 8.05
C LEU A 910 9.97 -42.04 8.35
N ALA A 911 9.43 -40.88 7.95
CA ALA A 911 10.07 -39.58 8.21
C ALA A 911 10.22 -39.30 9.72
N ASN A 912 9.20 -39.62 10.51
CA ASN A 912 9.21 -39.46 11.96
C ASN A 912 10.11 -40.48 12.66
N ASN A 913 10.17 -41.72 12.18
CA ASN A 913 11.07 -42.74 12.71
C ASN A 913 12.54 -42.32 12.54
N PHE A 914 12.91 -41.87 11.34
CA PHE A 914 14.25 -41.36 11.07
C PHE A 914 14.55 -40.10 11.91
N SER A 915 13.60 -39.17 12.01
CA SER A 915 13.75 -37.98 12.87
C SER A 915 13.93 -38.34 14.33
N THR A 916 13.22 -39.36 14.82
CA THR A 916 13.33 -39.85 16.20
C THR A 916 14.68 -40.51 16.46
N LEU A 917 15.18 -41.29 15.48
CA LEU A 917 16.52 -41.86 15.51
C LEU A 917 17.60 -40.76 15.58
N LEU A 918 17.47 -39.69 14.78
CA LEU A 918 18.39 -38.55 14.85
C LEU A 918 18.37 -37.88 16.24
N LYS A 919 17.18 -37.70 16.83
CA LYS A 919 17.06 -37.11 18.17
C LYS A 919 17.73 -37.98 19.22
N SER A 920 17.48 -39.28 19.20
CA SER A 920 18.02 -40.19 20.21
C SER A 920 19.53 -40.38 20.05
N LYS A 921 20.01 -40.54 18.82
CA LYS A 921 21.43 -40.82 18.54
C LYS A 921 22.34 -39.62 18.81
N PHE A 922 21.85 -38.40 18.59
CA PHE A 922 22.62 -37.17 18.76
C PHE A 922 22.16 -36.29 19.93
N GLU A 923 21.29 -36.81 20.80
CA GLU A 923 20.76 -36.12 21.99
C GLU A 923 20.18 -34.72 21.69
N LEU A 924 19.49 -34.59 20.55
CA LEU A 924 18.96 -33.31 20.08
C LEU A 924 17.61 -33.01 20.74
N GLU A 925 17.52 -31.87 21.44
CA GLU A 925 16.23 -31.36 21.97
C GLU A 925 15.25 -31.01 20.84
N LYS A 926 15.76 -30.44 19.73
CA LYS A 926 14.95 -30.04 18.56
C LYS A 926 15.71 -30.30 17.26
N ILE A 927 14.95 -30.67 16.23
CA ILE A 927 15.45 -30.86 14.87
C ILE A 927 14.97 -29.70 13.98
N SER A 928 15.82 -29.24 13.07
CA SER A 928 15.47 -28.17 12.12
C SER A 928 14.43 -28.66 11.09
N ARG A 929 13.65 -27.73 10.52
CA ARG A 929 12.62 -28.09 9.51
C ARG A 929 13.20 -28.82 8.28
N LYS A 930 14.44 -28.50 7.89
CA LYS A 930 15.12 -29.20 6.79
C LYS A 930 15.43 -30.66 7.13
N LEU A 931 15.85 -30.93 8.35
CA LEU A 931 16.13 -32.28 8.82
C LEU A 931 14.85 -33.08 9.13
N GLN A 932 13.73 -32.41 9.41
CA GLN A 932 12.41 -33.07 9.43
C GLN A 932 12.00 -33.58 8.04
N ASN A 933 12.36 -32.84 6.98
CA ASN A 933 12.15 -33.22 5.58
C ASN A 933 13.43 -33.79 4.94
N TRP A 934 14.18 -34.61 5.69
CA TRP A 934 15.50 -35.11 5.28
C TRP A 934 15.49 -35.85 3.95
N TYR A 935 14.38 -36.52 3.60
CA TYR A 935 14.21 -37.27 2.35
C TYR A 935 14.23 -36.37 1.10
N GLN A 936 14.02 -35.06 1.27
CA GLN A 936 14.15 -34.07 0.20
C GLN A 936 15.59 -33.56 0.02
N LEU A 937 16.52 -33.96 0.89
CA LEU A 937 17.91 -33.50 0.85
C LEU A 937 18.80 -34.50 0.11
N GLU A 938 19.87 -33.96 -0.49
CA GLU A 938 21.03 -34.76 -0.85
C GLU A 938 21.89 -35.00 0.40
N PHE A 939 22.59 -36.14 0.47
CA PHE A 939 23.36 -36.53 1.65
C PHE A 939 24.39 -35.47 2.08
N LYS A 940 24.99 -34.78 1.11
CA LYS A 940 25.91 -33.66 1.36
C LYS A 940 25.26 -32.51 2.13
N ASP A 941 23.99 -32.21 1.83
CA ASP A 941 23.26 -31.14 2.50
C ASP A 941 22.71 -31.58 3.86
N PHE A 942 22.35 -32.86 4.00
CA PHE A 942 22.09 -33.48 5.31
C PHE A 942 23.30 -33.32 6.26
N LEU A 943 24.52 -33.65 5.81
CA LEU A 943 25.75 -33.45 6.59
C LEU A 943 26.00 -31.97 6.95
N LYS A 944 25.72 -31.04 6.04
CA LYS A 944 25.85 -29.59 6.33
C LYS A 944 24.90 -29.14 7.43
N GLU A 945 23.66 -29.62 7.42
CA GLU A 945 22.67 -29.29 8.45
C GLU A 945 23.04 -29.93 9.81
N LEU A 946 23.61 -31.14 9.83
CA LEU A 946 24.19 -31.70 11.06
C LEU A 946 25.38 -30.87 11.59
N LYS A 947 26.29 -30.45 10.71
CA LYS A 947 27.42 -29.56 11.09
C LYS A 947 26.95 -28.24 11.69
N ARG A 948 25.84 -27.68 11.19
CA ARG A 948 25.21 -26.46 11.76
C ARG A 948 24.71 -26.68 13.19
N LEU A 949 24.31 -27.90 13.53
CA LEU A 949 23.96 -28.31 14.90
C LEU A 949 25.19 -28.68 15.75
N LYS A 950 26.41 -28.38 15.27
CA LYS A 950 27.68 -28.73 15.90
C LYS A 950 27.91 -30.25 16.04
N ILE A 951 27.20 -31.06 15.24
CA ILE A 951 27.42 -32.51 15.16
C ILE A 951 28.45 -32.77 14.06
N SER A 952 29.55 -33.45 14.41
CA SER A 952 30.55 -33.92 13.46
C SER A 952 30.60 -35.44 13.50
N ILE A 953 30.41 -36.07 12.35
CA ILE A 953 30.48 -37.53 12.17
C ILE A 953 31.89 -37.86 11.66
N ALA A 954 32.49 -38.96 12.13
CA ALA A 954 33.78 -39.40 11.63
C ALA A 954 33.66 -39.95 10.19
N ILE A 955 34.70 -39.84 9.37
CA ILE A 955 34.68 -40.32 7.96
C ILE A 955 34.29 -41.80 7.86
N SER A 956 34.67 -42.62 8.83
CA SER A 956 34.29 -44.04 8.90
C SER A 956 32.79 -44.26 9.12
N GLU A 957 32.14 -43.40 9.90
CA GLU A 957 30.69 -43.46 10.17
C GLU A 957 29.88 -42.78 9.06
N GLU A 958 30.46 -41.83 8.31
CA GLU A 958 29.79 -41.17 7.18
C GLU A 958 29.35 -42.17 6.10
N ALA A 959 30.14 -43.23 5.86
CA ALA A 959 29.80 -44.27 4.88
C ALA A 959 28.56 -45.08 5.29
N GLU A 960 28.45 -45.43 6.58
CA GLU A 960 27.30 -46.16 7.13
C GLU A 960 26.03 -45.29 7.09
N TRP A 961 26.16 -44.02 7.47
CA TRP A 961 25.06 -43.06 7.39
C TRP A 961 24.64 -42.77 5.95
N LEU A 962 25.57 -42.71 5.00
CA LEU A 962 25.24 -42.55 3.59
C LEU A 962 24.37 -43.70 3.09
N GLN A 963 24.77 -44.93 3.42
CA GLN A 963 24.02 -46.12 3.01
C GLN A 963 22.64 -46.16 3.65
N TYR A 964 22.54 -45.94 4.97
CA TYR A 964 21.26 -45.96 5.68
C TYR A 964 20.34 -44.82 5.24
N PHE A 965 20.87 -43.60 5.09
CA PHE A 965 20.13 -42.44 4.60
C PHE A 965 19.55 -42.68 3.22
N ASN A 966 20.36 -43.18 2.27
CA ASN A 966 19.87 -43.46 0.92
C ASN A 966 18.83 -44.59 0.92
N GLN A 967 19.05 -45.65 1.71
CA GLN A 967 18.09 -46.75 1.81
C GLN A 967 16.73 -46.29 2.36
N GLU A 968 16.70 -45.47 3.40
CA GLU A 968 15.44 -44.92 3.92
C GLU A 968 14.83 -43.89 2.96
N LYS A 969 15.66 -43.09 2.28
CA LYS A 969 15.21 -42.13 1.24
C LYS A 969 14.52 -42.87 0.10
N ASP A 970 15.10 -43.95 -0.39
CA ASP A 970 14.57 -44.75 -1.50
C ASP A 970 13.18 -45.32 -1.19
N LYS A 971 12.93 -45.75 0.06
CA LYS A 971 11.60 -46.20 0.50
C LYS A 971 10.55 -45.09 0.39
N ILE A 972 10.91 -43.87 0.81
CA ILE A 972 10.01 -42.72 0.72
C ILE A 972 9.79 -42.32 -0.74
N VAL A 973 10.84 -42.33 -1.57
CA VAL A 973 10.75 -42.01 -3.01
C VAL A 973 9.83 -43.01 -3.75
N GLU A 974 9.88 -44.29 -3.38
CA GLU A 974 8.97 -45.31 -3.92
C GLU A 974 7.50 -45.01 -3.53
N LEU A 975 7.25 -44.68 -2.26
CA LEU A 975 5.91 -44.28 -1.79
C LEU A 975 5.42 -42.99 -2.45
N GLU A 976 6.27 -41.98 -2.62
CA GLU A 976 5.94 -40.73 -3.34
C GLU A 976 5.56 -41.03 -4.79
N SER A 977 6.22 -41.99 -5.43
CA SER A 977 5.88 -42.44 -6.79
C SER A 977 4.51 -43.13 -6.83
N LEU A 978 4.16 -43.93 -5.82
CA LEU A 978 2.83 -44.55 -5.69
C LEU A 978 1.74 -43.50 -5.42
N ILE A 979 2.02 -42.52 -4.54
CA ILE A 979 1.14 -41.38 -4.27
C ILE A 979 0.85 -40.63 -5.57
N LEU A 980 1.89 -40.27 -6.33
CA LEU A 980 1.72 -39.53 -7.58
C LEU A 980 0.86 -40.30 -8.60
N ARG A 981 1.06 -41.62 -8.73
CA ARG A 981 0.24 -42.45 -9.62
C ARG A 981 -1.23 -42.48 -9.17
N ASN A 982 -1.45 -42.70 -7.88
CA ASN A 982 -2.79 -42.76 -7.29
C ASN A 982 -3.53 -41.42 -7.40
N ASP A 983 -2.86 -40.31 -7.12
CA ASP A 983 -3.41 -38.96 -7.26
C ASP A 983 -3.77 -38.63 -8.71
N ASN A 984 -2.92 -39.01 -9.68
CA ASN A 984 -3.23 -38.83 -11.10
C ASN A 984 -4.45 -39.66 -11.55
N GLU A 985 -4.66 -40.85 -10.99
CA GLU A 985 -5.84 -41.67 -11.25
C GLU A 985 -7.10 -41.03 -10.66
N MET A 986 -7.04 -40.54 -9.42
CA MET A 986 -8.14 -39.79 -8.80
C MET A 986 -8.49 -38.53 -9.60
N ASP A 987 -7.50 -37.73 -9.99
CA ASP A 987 -7.71 -36.54 -10.82
C ASP A 987 -8.35 -36.90 -12.17
N LYS A 988 -7.93 -38.01 -12.79
CA LYS A 988 -8.52 -38.50 -14.05
C LYS A 988 -10.00 -38.82 -13.89
N ILE A 989 -10.37 -39.54 -12.83
CA ILE A 989 -11.78 -39.83 -12.51
C ILE A 989 -12.57 -38.53 -12.36
N VAL A 990 -12.01 -37.52 -11.68
CA VAL A 990 -12.67 -36.22 -11.52
C VAL A 990 -12.81 -35.47 -12.84
N TYR A 991 -11.77 -35.43 -13.69
CA TYR A 991 -11.88 -34.77 -15.00
C TYR A 991 -12.95 -35.42 -15.88
N GLU A 992 -13.05 -36.75 -15.88
CA GLU A 992 -14.09 -37.48 -16.59
C GLU A 992 -15.49 -37.23 -15.99
N LEU A 993 -15.58 -37.20 -14.65
CA LEU A 993 -16.82 -36.94 -13.91
C LEU A 993 -17.44 -35.58 -14.24
N TYR A 994 -16.62 -34.58 -14.52
CA TYR A 994 -17.05 -33.22 -14.91
C TYR A 994 -16.92 -32.95 -16.42
N GLU A 995 -16.64 -33.97 -17.23
CA GLU A 995 -16.62 -33.89 -18.70
C GLU A 995 -15.62 -32.86 -19.25
N LEU A 996 -14.42 -32.77 -18.67
CA LEU A 996 -13.38 -31.86 -19.14
C LEU A 996 -12.71 -32.37 -20.44
N THR A 997 -12.42 -31.42 -21.33
CA THR A 997 -11.63 -31.59 -22.55
C THR A 997 -10.13 -31.58 -22.24
N LYS A 998 -9.28 -31.93 -23.22
CA LYS A 998 -7.82 -31.97 -23.03
C LYS A 998 -7.26 -30.57 -22.74
N GLU A 999 -7.75 -29.58 -23.46
CA GLU A 999 -7.36 -28.17 -23.33
C GLU A 999 -7.73 -27.63 -21.93
N GLU A 1000 -8.94 -27.94 -21.45
CA GLU A 1000 -9.38 -27.57 -20.10
C GLU A 1000 -8.55 -28.27 -19.00
N ILE A 1001 -8.15 -29.53 -19.21
CA ILE A 1001 -7.27 -30.25 -18.28
C ILE A 1001 -5.88 -29.60 -18.21
N GLU A 1002 -5.30 -29.20 -19.33
CA GLU A 1002 -4.02 -28.48 -19.35
C GLU A 1002 -4.11 -27.14 -18.63
N LEU A 1003 -5.20 -26.39 -18.80
CA LEU A 1003 -5.45 -25.14 -18.08
C LEU A 1003 -5.46 -25.36 -16.56
N VAL A 1004 -6.22 -26.35 -16.09
CA VAL A 1004 -6.30 -26.70 -14.66
C VAL A 1004 -4.94 -27.14 -14.11
N LYS A 1005 -4.15 -27.89 -14.89
CA LYS A 1005 -2.81 -28.32 -14.48
C LYS A 1005 -1.83 -27.15 -14.39
N ASN A 1006 -1.84 -26.25 -15.38
CA ASN A 1006 -0.94 -25.10 -15.42
C ASN A 1006 -1.25 -24.07 -14.33
N ALA A 1007 -2.52 -23.89 -13.96
CA ALA A 1007 -2.92 -22.96 -12.90
C ALA A 1007 -2.63 -23.47 -11.46
N ASN A 1008 -2.37 -24.77 -11.32
CA ASN A 1008 -2.00 -25.42 -10.06
C ASN A 1008 -0.50 -25.74 -9.94
N ALA A 1009 0.28 -25.52 -11.01
CA ALA A 1009 1.74 -25.59 -11.03
C ALA A 1009 2.34 -24.25 -10.57
#